data_AF-A0A650EKW7-F1
#
_entry.id   AF-A0A650EKW7-F1
#
_cell.length_a   1.000
_cell.length_b   1.000
_cell.length_c   1.000
_cell.angle_alpha   90.00
_cell.angle_beta   90.00
_cell.angle_gamma   90.00
#
_symmetry.space_group_name_H-M   'P 1'
#
loop_
_entity.id
_entity.type
_entity.pdbx_description
1 polymer ?
#
loop_
_entity_poly.entity_id
_entity_poly.type
_entity_poly.pdbx_seq_one_letter_code
_entity_poly.pdbx_strand_id
1 'polypeptide(L)'
;MDKQTLRYSYLGYFASQYAKKDDIDFDTLENMAAGDNDLEKEVLKELINEGLIEGIDVFDDEHFSTITQQKGKLKLTAKGLKEILNIFPEEKEEIIADIVSGSESKNTNSIEINSIHEKLLQKIRQDFEFKSKNANTTKIKKIFNETAGSRYKAEKAIEKLKKEGYIKFSYFDDIASFCPNNLLTDKAINFLDKTNEEKLQKAIKDIGTPLPSTQEILEAIDTPKEIHEYIKKVEDRVKNEKEEKKRKNTPSITFSGILGQNCGEVVAPSGEDERRIQERGFKVENGIYVLRGFAKASMLAAASTPEYQYQREINDPHQESLENYIKNMKASAKYLPEVTLVCRRQLPISYKAPPSSLTNTQKGEILNHEYYSVDVKEQELYRIDGNHRIEAASNIYQQSLVAHEQNPQERIIDLYLPFAIILWTETQEEDGELIQNAINIDDEAFLFFVLNSKAKKLQIEDNYKGLVKSSTLKAHELDIADKKIKLLKEFNKTIENNNLVNKAFQKSRPLKQIAEILSKIENEISIEQFKSIIYRMHKLIDKNNWLYLKNNFKFYYQLIFYIAYMHSEEEECIAVLNNIENWSKKYCFDNTTFEDPILLYNNADKTNNLMPLNIFVAMAFDKDHINNFTEWIETAIKNIEEEKPKYKGRLHLNTIMTHRGYNIDLIDDIMQKIKECSIFIAEISTFSKKEGTNEAICDANPNVMYELGIAHNLNKPIILMREEAKFPNVPSDIQEKYRNSYNRNKSQETREILQKAIKAVIEDYYD
;
A
#
# COMPACT_ATOMS: atom_id res chain seq x y z
N MET A 1 14.29 72.21 22.76
CA MET A 1 15.21 71.06 22.65
C MET A 1 14.81 70.29 21.40
N ASP A 2 15.72 69.70 20.62
CA ASP A 2 15.31 68.90 19.45
C ASP A 2 15.00 67.44 19.83
N LYS A 3 14.29 66.75 18.94
CA LYS A 3 13.81 65.38 19.14
C LYS A 3 14.92 64.37 19.43
N GLN A 4 16.05 64.49 18.74
CA GLN A 4 17.18 63.57 18.90
C GLN A 4 17.89 63.79 20.23
N THR A 5 18.02 65.05 20.65
CA THR A 5 18.58 65.45 21.95
C THR A 5 17.67 65.00 23.09
N LEU A 6 16.35 65.14 22.95
CA LEU A 6 15.39 64.66 23.95
C LEU A 6 15.41 63.13 24.07
N ARG A 7 15.42 62.43 22.94
CA ARG A 7 15.55 60.97 22.90
C ARG A 7 16.82 60.50 23.60
N TYR A 8 17.95 61.14 23.33
CA TYR A 8 19.22 60.81 23.98
C TYR A 8 19.19 61.10 25.49
N SER A 9 18.52 62.19 25.88
CA SER A 9 18.35 62.57 27.29
C SER A 9 17.47 61.57 28.05
N TYR A 10 16.38 61.08 27.45
CA TYR A 10 15.55 60.02 28.03
C TYR A 10 16.32 58.71 28.19
N LEU A 11 17.06 58.30 27.17
CA LEU A 11 17.88 57.08 27.27
C LEU A 11 18.97 57.19 28.35
N GLY A 12 19.61 58.36 28.50
CA GLY A 12 20.56 58.62 29.58
C GLY A 12 19.91 58.65 30.97
N TYR A 13 18.70 59.22 31.10
CA TYR A 13 17.93 59.18 32.33
C TYR A 13 17.55 57.74 32.71
N PHE A 14 17.07 56.95 31.75
CA PHE A 14 16.75 55.53 32.00
C PHE A 14 17.98 54.73 32.41
N ALA A 15 19.14 55.01 31.83
CA ALA A 15 20.40 54.39 32.21
C ALA A 15 20.79 54.74 33.66
N SER A 16 20.67 56.02 34.03
CA SER A 16 20.94 56.51 35.39
C SER A 16 19.99 55.92 36.43
N GLN A 17 18.68 55.88 36.15
CA GLN A 17 17.69 55.29 37.06
C GLN A 17 17.91 53.79 37.23
N TYR A 18 18.27 53.09 36.15
CA TYR A 18 18.61 51.68 36.21
C TYR A 18 19.87 51.43 37.05
N ALA A 19 20.92 52.24 36.90
CA ALA A 19 22.13 52.14 37.72
C ALA A 19 21.86 52.43 39.21
N LYS A 20 20.94 53.35 39.51
CA LYS A 20 20.54 53.70 40.88
C LYS A 20 19.51 52.75 41.51
N LYS A 21 18.92 51.84 40.72
CA LYS A 21 17.76 51.00 41.09
C LYS A 21 16.52 51.80 41.51
N ASP A 22 16.37 53.01 40.96
CA ASP A 22 15.21 53.86 41.18
C ASP A 22 14.17 53.66 40.08
N ASP A 23 12.91 53.94 40.39
CA ASP A 23 11.84 53.88 39.40
C ASP A 23 12.00 54.99 38.36
N ILE A 24 11.57 54.71 37.13
CA ILE A 24 11.50 55.74 36.09
C ILE A 24 10.25 56.57 36.35
N ASP A 25 10.45 57.83 36.71
CA ASP A 25 9.38 58.77 37.03
C ASP A 25 8.88 59.48 35.77
N PHE A 26 7.56 59.42 35.53
CA PHE A 26 6.94 60.01 34.36
C PHE A 26 6.97 61.55 34.43
N ASP A 27 6.77 62.14 35.62
CA ASP A 27 6.79 63.59 35.82
C ASP A 27 8.19 64.17 35.52
N THR A 28 9.23 63.38 35.73
CA THR A 28 10.61 63.77 35.37
C THR A 28 10.80 63.83 33.85
N LEU A 29 10.13 63.00 33.06
CA LEU A 29 10.21 63.03 31.60
C LEU A 29 9.52 64.27 31.03
N GLU A 30 8.35 64.63 31.56
CA GLU A 30 7.63 65.85 31.19
C GLU A 30 8.47 67.10 31.48
N ASN A 31 9.14 67.13 32.63
CA ASN A 31 10.06 68.21 32.99
C ASN A 31 11.30 68.27 32.08
N MET A 32 11.84 67.11 31.68
CA MET A 32 12.97 67.05 30.75
C MET A 32 12.60 67.61 29.38
N ALA A 33 11.36 67.40 28.91
CA ALA A 33 10.82 68.02 27.69
C ALA A 33 10.59 69.55 27.80
N ALA A 34 10.84 70.15 28.98
CA ALA A 34 10.66 71.58 29.24
C ALA A 34 9.24 72.10 28.97
N GLY A 35 8.22 71.24 29.14
CA GLY A 35 6.81 71.54 28.87
C GLY A 35 6.41 71.48 27.39
N ASP A 36 7.26 70.97 26.51
CA ASP A 36 6.92 70.67 25.11
C ASP A 36 6.26 69.29 25.00
N ASN A 37 4.96 69.26 25.27
CA ASN A 37 4.17 68.04 25.36
C ASN A 37 4.06 67.31 24.01
N ASP A 38 4.18 68.00 22.87
CA ASP A 38 4.11 67.35 21.56
C ASP A 38 5.43 66.63 21.24
N LEU A 39 6.55 67.28 21.56
CA LEU A 39 7.88 66.67 21.40
C LEU A 39 8.09 65.48 22.33
N GLU A 40 7.65 65.58 23.59
CA GLU A 40 7.66 64.47 24.54
C GLU A 40 6.90 63.26 24.00
N LYS A 41 5.67 63.48 23.51
CA LYS A 41 4.83 62.41 22.99
C LYS A 41 5.44 61.73 21.79
N GLU A 42 6.01 62.52 20.88
CA GLU A 42 6.64 62.00 19.67
C GLU A 42 7.83 61.09 20.02
N VAL A 43 8.66 61.49 20.98
CA VAL A 43 9.82 60.69 21.43
C VAL A 43 9.37 59.43 22.19
N LEU A 44 8.38 59.52 23.08
CA LEU A 44 7.89 58.36 23.83
C LEU A 44 7.22 57.33 22.91
N LYS A 45 6.43 57.77 21.91
CA LYS A 45 5.86 56.87 20.89
C LYS A 45 6.94 56.10 20.13
N GLU A 46 8.03 56.77 19.75
CA GLU A 46 9.15 56.08 19.08
C GLU A 46 9.80 55.04 19.98
N LEU A 47 10.09 55.38 21.23
CA LEU A 47 10.72 54.45 22.17
C LEU A 47 9.82 53.22 22.46
N ILE A 48 8.49 53.41 22.48
CA ILE A 48 7.51 52.32 22.62
C ILE A 48 7.43 51.48 21.34
N ASN A 49 7.33 52.10 20.16
CA ASN A 49 7.27 51.40 18.87
C ASN A 49 8.56 50.62 18.59
N GLU A 50 9.70 51.13 19.03
CA GLU A 50 10.99 50.42 18.98
C GLU A 50 11.08 49.30 20.04
N GLY A 51 10.14 49.26 20.99
CA GLY A 51 10.07 48.27 22.06
C GLY A 51 11.15 48.44 23.12
N LEU A 52 11.63 49.66 23.36
CA LEU A 52 12.68 49.95 24.35
C LEU A 52 12.11 50.17 25.75
N ILE A 53 10.87 50.67 25.85
CA ILE A 53 10.16 50.92 27.12
C ILE A 53 8.75 50.34 27.09
N GLU A 54 8.19 50.04 28.26
CA GLU A 54 6.83 49.54 28.47
C GLU A 54 6.16 50.18 29.71
N GLY A 55 4.83 50.15 29.78
CA GLY A 55 4.06 50.72 30.90
C GLY A 55 3.42 52.09 30.66
N ILE A 56 3.45 52.57 29.42
CA ILE A 56 2.78 53.80 28.97
C ILE A 56 1.84 53.45 27.81
N ASP A 57 0.59 53.91 27.89
CA ASP A 57 -0.37 53.86 26.78
C ASP A 57 -0.43 55.19 26.06
N VAL A 58 -0.60 55.13 24.74
CA VAL A 58 -0.79 56.31 23.91
C VAL A 58 -2.14 56.24 23.21
N PHE A 59 -2.98 57.24 23.45
CA PHE A 59 -4.30 57.39 22.85
C PHE A 59 -4.27 58.52 21.83
N ASP A 60 -4.61 58.21 20.58
CA ASP A 60 -4.71 59.19 19.49
C ASP A 60 -6.18 59.38 19.09
N ASP A 61 -6.68 60.62 19.19
CA ASP A 61 -7.97 61.05 18.65
C ASP A 61 -7.77 62.19 17.64
N GLU A 62 -8.72 62.41 16.72
CA GLU A 62 -8.59 63.30 15.54
C GLU A 62 -8.20 64.75 15.87
N HIS A 63 -8.32 65.18 17.13
CA HIS A 63 -7.97 66.53 17.59
C HIS A 63 -6.97 66.61 18.74
N PHE A 64 -6.60 65.51 19.42
CA PHE A 64 -5.57 65.48 20.48
C PHE A 64 -4.96 64.09 20.67
N SER A 65 -3.65 64.01 20.93
CA SER A 65 -2.99 62.80 21.43
C SER A 65 -2.77 62.91 22.95
N THR A 66 -3.09 61.87 23.71
CA THR A 66 -2.90 61.85 25.18
C THR A 66 -2.05 60.64 25.57
N ILE A 67 -1.05 60.86 26.43
CA ILE A 67 -0.24 59.78 27.01
C ILE A 67 -0.68 59.59 28.45
N THR A 68 -0.95 58.35 28.83
CA THR A 68 -1.30 58.01 30.22
C THR A 68 -0.51 56.80 30.67
N GLN A 69 0.08 56.87 31.86
CA GLN A 69 0.73 55.72 32.49
C GLN A 69 -0.33 54.72 32.97
N GLN A 70 -0.19 53.44 32.60
CA GLN A 70 -1.05 52.37 33.13
C GLN A 70 -0.83 52.17 34.63
N LYS A 71 -1.70 51.41 35.31
CA LYS A 71 -1.44 50.91 36.68
C LYS A 71 -0.24 49.96 36.68
N GLY A 72 0.96 50.54 36.72
CA GLY A 72 2.25 49.88 36.66
C GLY A 72 3.36 50.91 36.42
N LYS A 73 4.54 50.70 36.99
CA LYS A 73 5.67 51.65 36.84
C LYS A 73 6.27 51.53 35.44
N LEU A 74 6.70 52.65 34.87
CA LEU A 74 7.42 52.72 33.59
C LEU A 74 8.72 51.89 33.72
N LYS A 75 8.98 51.02 32.73
CA LYS A 75 10.11 50.09 32.77
C LYS A 75 10.83 49.99 31.43
N LEU A 76 12.14 49.73 31.50
CA LEU A 76 12.94 49.32 30.37
C LEU A 76 12.69 47.86 30.02
N THR A 77 12.53 47.57 28.73
CA THR A 77 12.49 46.19 28.23
C THR A 77 13.90 45.61 28.14
N ALA A 78 14.03 44.29 27.97
CA ALA A 78 15.33 43.66 27.70
C ALA A 78 16.03 44.22 26.44
N LYS A 79 15.26 44.71 25.45
CA LYS A 79 15.77 45.37 24.25
C LYS A 79 16.27 46.78 24.57
N GLY A 80 15.50 47.55 25.35
CA GLY A 80 15.91 48.87 25.84
C GLY A 80 17.20 48.83 26.66
N LEU A 81 17.35 47.82 27.53
CA LEU A 81 18.55 47.63 28.33
C LEU A 81 19.80 47.40 27.44
N LYS A 82 19.65 46.58 26.40
CA LYS A 82 20.74 46.29 25.46
C LYS A 82 21.13 47.51 24.63
N GLU A 83 20.16 48.34 24.28
CA GLU A 83 20.38 49.59 23.53
C GLU A 83 21.12 50.62 24.38
N ILE A 84 20.72 50.80 25.64
CA ILE A 84 21.40 51.68 26.61
C ILE A 84 22.85 51.25 26.83
N LEU A 85 23.11 49.94 27.02
CA LEU A 85 24.46 49.41 27.22
C LEU A 85 25.39 49.57 26.00
N ASN A 86 24.82 49.75 24.80
CA ASN A 86 25.59 50.07 23.59
C ASN A 86 25.89 51.57 23.49
N ILE A 87 24.99 52.43 23.98
CA ILE A 87 25.09 53.90 23.85
C ILE A 87 25.91 54.52 25.00
N PHE A 88 25.81 53.98 26.22
CA PHE A 88 26.46 54.48 27.44
C PHE A 88 27.36 53.40 28.08
N PRO A 89 28.52 53.10 27.49
CA PRO A 89 29.40 52.01 27.94
C PRO A 89 30.14 52.30 29.25
N GLU A 90 30.13 53.54 29.74
CA GLU A 90 30.77 53.92 31.02
C GLU A 90 29.94 53.49 32.24
N GLU A 91 28.63 53.35 32.10
CA GLU A 91 27.70 52.85 33.14
C GLU A 91 27.72 51.31 33.24
N LYS A 92 28.50 50.66 32.38
CA LYS A 92 28.57 49.20 32.21
C LYS A 92 29.25 48.48 33.38
N GLU A 93 30.18 49.13 34.08
CA GLU A 93 30.87 48.50 35.22
C GLU A 93 29.97 48.44 36.47
N GLU A 94 29.18 49.48 36.77
CA GLU A 94 28.21 49.46 37.88
C GLU A 94 27.04 48.50 37.60
N ILE A 95 26.51 48.50 36.37
CA ILE A 95 25.39 47.64 35.96
C ILE A 95 25.76 46.15 35.98
N ILE A 96 27.01 45.80 35.62
CA ILE A 96 27.51 44.41 35.67
C ILE A 96 27.86 44.00 37.11
N ALA A 97 28.40 44.91 37.93
CA ALA A 97 28.73 44.63 39.33
C ALA A 97 27.47 44.30 40.18
N ASP A 98 26.32 44.90 39.87
CA ASP A 98 25.07 44.63 40.56
C ASP A 98 24.40 43.30 40.16
N ILE A 99 24.58 42.86 38.90
CA ILE A 99 24.13 41.53 38.44
C ILE A 99 24.92 40.41 39.13
N VAL A 100 26.18 40.67 39.51
CA VAL A 100 27.06 39.69 40.15
C VAL A 100 26.93 39.73 41.68
N SER A 101 26.81 40.90 42.31
CA SER A 101 26.82 41.05 43.78
C SER A 101 25.47 40.85 44.50
N GLY A 102 24.34 40.89 43.78
CA GLY A 102 23.00 40.59 44.34
C GLY A 102 22.76 39.11 44.67
N SER A 103 23.72 38.23 44.38
CA SER A 103 23.60 36.77 44.54
C SER A 103 24.17 36.21 45.85
N GLU A 104 24.81 37.03 46.70
CA GLU A 104 25.53 36.54 47.89
C GLU A 104 24.93 36.90 49.27
N SER A 105 23.79 37.58 49.38
CA SER A 105 23.17 37.72 50.72
C SER A 105 21.64 37.79 50.74
N LYS A 106 21.03 36.63 50.97
CA LYS A 106 20.01 36.33 52.00
C LYS A 106 19.00 35.29 51.52
N ASN A 107 18.92 34.23 52.32
CA ASN A 107 17.90 33.18 52.41
C ASN A 107 17.97 32.01 51.43
N THR A 108 19.06 31.24 51.61
CA THR A 108 19.04 29.80 51.92
C THR A 108 17.65 29.14 52.02
N ASN A 109 17.25 28.42 50.97
CA ASN A 109 16.76 27.02 51.03
C ASN A 109 16.28 26.44 49.67
N SER A 110 16.54 27.08 48.52
CA SER A 110 16.12 26.53 47.20
C SER A 110 17.23 26.42 46.15
N ILE A 111 18.49 26.74 46.48
CA ILE A 111 19.55 26.93 45.49
C ILE A 111 20.46 25.71 45.27
N GLU A 112 20.45 24.69 46.14
CA GLU A 112 21.30 23.50 45.90
C GLU A 112 20.84 22.60 44.74
N ILE A 113 19.57 22.64 44.32
CA ILE A 113 19.08 21.79 43.22
C ILE A 113 19.38 22.41 41.83
N ASN A 114 19.28 23.74 41.69
CA ASN A 114 19.55 24.39 40.40
C ASN A 114 21.05 24.51 40.08
N SER A 115 21.94 24.55 41.09
CA SER A 115 23.39 24.52 40.86
C SER A 115 23.87 23.16 40.33
N ILE A 116 23.24 22.07 40.77
CA ILE A 116 23.47 20.72 40.24
C ILE A 116 22.85 20.60 38.83
N HIS A 117 21.67 21.19 38.60
CA HIS A 117 21.00 21.22 37.29
C HIS A 117 21.77 22.01 36.22
N GLU A 118 22.31 23.19 36.54
CA GLU A 118 23.16 23.99 35.65
C GLU A 118 24.52 23.30 35.42
N LYS A 119 25.15 22.68 36.44
CA LYS A 119 26.37 21.88 36.22
C LYS A 119 26.13 20.64 35.34
N LEU A 120 24.96 20.00 35.43
CA LEU A 120 24.58 18.90 34.53
C LEU A 120 24.28 19.40 33.12
N LEU A 121 23.55 20.51 32.97
CA LEU A 121 23.24 21.12 31.67
C LEU A 121 24.49 21.70 30.99
N GLN A 122 25.45 22.23 31.75
CA GLN A 122 26.73 22.72 31.22
C GLN A 122 27.64 21.54 30.81
N LYS A 123 27.57 20.40 31.50
CA LYS A 123 28.22 19.15 31.09
C LYS A 123 27.57 18.55 29.84
N ILE A 124 26.23 18.57 29.75
CA ILE A 124 25.47 18.15 28.57
C ILE A 124 25.68 19.12 27.39
N ARG A 125 25.79 20.43 27.64
CA ARG A 125 26.10 21.44 26.61
C ARG A 125 27.56 21.35 26.16
N GLN A 126 28.51 21.05 27.04
CA GLN A 126 29.89 20.76 26.63
C GLN A 126 29.97 19.46 25.80
N ASP A 127 29.20 18.43 26.15
CA ASP A 127 29.12 17.18 25.37
C ASP A 127 28.38 17.34 24.03
N PHE A 128 27.45 18.31 23.92
CA PHE A 128 26.74 18.64 22.67
C PHE A 128 27.48 19.66 21.79
N GLU A 129 28.17 20.66 22.35
CA GLU A 129 28.99 21.62 21.60
C GLU A 129 30.32 21.01 21.11
N PHE A 130 30.81 19.93 21.73
CA PHE A 130 31.89 19.11 21.15
C PHE A 130 31.47 18.30 19.90
N LYS A 131 30.17 18.27 19.58
CA LYS A 131 29.61 17.61 18.39
C LYS A 131 29.06 18.55 17.31
N SER A 132 29.24 19.87 17.42
CA SER A 132 28.74 20.79 16.37
C SER A 132 29.72 21.82 15.81
N LYS A 133 31.01 21.82 16.17
CA LYS A 133 32.02 22.60 15.43
C LYS A 133 33.30 21.78 15.20
N ASN A 134 33.60 21.57 13.91
CA ASN A 134 34.84 21.01 13.35
C ASN A 134 35.04 19.48 13.39
N ALA A 135 34.38 18.74 12.49
CA ALA A 135 35.02 17.63 11.78
C ALA A 135 34.17 17.15 10.59
N ASN A 136 34.87 16.79 9.50
CA ASN A 136 34.45 15.78 8.52
C ASN A 136 33.57 16.13 7.31
N THR A 137 33.68 17.33 6.75
CA THR A 137 33.37 17.52 5.31
C THR A 137 34.59 17.93 4.49
N THR A 138 35.56 18.64 5.08
CA THR A 138 36.80 19.03 4.38
C THR A 138 37.87 17.93 4.39
N LYS A 139 37.90 17.08 5.42
CA LYS A 139 38.86 15.95 5.51
C LYS A 139 38.41 14.74 4.70
N ILE A 140 37.10 14.51 4.56
CA ILE A 140 36.54 13.45 3.71
C ILE A 140 36.65 13.85 2.24
N LYS A 141 36.36 15.10 1.84
CA LYS A 141 36.63 15.59 0.47
C LYS A 141 38.12 15.57 0.11
N LYS A 142 39.00 15.82 1.07
CA LYS A 142 40.46 15.71 0.90
C LYS A 142 40.91 14.24 0.76
N ILE A 143 40.38 13.33 1.57
CA ILE A 143 40.64 11.88 1.45
C ILE A 143 40.09 11.32 0.13
N PHE A 144 38.89 11.75 -0.31
CA PHE A 144 38.26 11.32 -1.56
C PHE A 144 39.05 11.83 -2.78
N ASN A 145 39.54 13.07 -2.75
CA ASN A 145 40.38 13.62 -3.81
C ASN A 145 41.82 13.09 -3.78
N GLU A 146 42.34 12.65 -2.62
CA GLU A 146 43.66 12.01 -2.48
C GLU A 146 43.65 10.50 -2.79
N THR A 147 42.48 9.85 -2.86
CA THR A 147 42.33 8.42 -3.22
C THR A 147 41.91 8.16 -4.67
N ALA A 148 41.65 9.23 -5.45
CA ALA A 148 41.46 9.15 -6.91
C ALA A 148 42.74 8.78 -7.68
N GLY A 149 43.86 8.56 -7.00
CA GLY A 149 45.14 8.13 -7.59
C GLY A 149 45.81 7.04 -6.77
N SER A 150 45.41 5.78 -6.93
CA SER A 150 46.34 4.64 -7.10
C SER A 150 45.60 3.29 -7.04
N ARG A 151 45.21 2.78 -8.21
CA ARG A 151 44.93 1.35 -8.45
C ARG A 151 46.04 0.44 -7.85
N TYR A 152 47.26 0.96 -7.86
CA TYR A 152 48.48 0.38 -7.28
C TYR A 152 48.47 0.13 -5.75
N LYS A 153 47.75 0.93 -4.93
CA LYS A 153 47.66 0.69 -3.46
C LYS A 153 46.62 -0.37 -3.10
N ALA A 154 45.52 -0.44 -3.86
CA ALA A 154 44.52 -1.49 -3.72
C ALA A 154 45.12 -2.86 -4.12
N GLU A 155 45.90 -2.90 -5.21
CA GLU A 155 46.62 -4.10 -5.64
C GLU A 155 47.63 -4.58 -4.58
N LYS A 156 48.39 -3.69 -3.93
CA LYS A 156 49.32 -4.06 -2.83
C LYS A 156 48.63 -4.56 -1.56
N ALA A 157 47.46 -4.02 -1.21
CA ALA A 157 46.67 -4.50 -0.06
C ALA A 157 46.11 -5.90 -0.31
N ILE A 158 45.64 -6.16 -1.54
CA ILE A 158 45.16 -7.49 -1.97
C ILE A 158 46.32 -8.49 -2.02
N GLU A 159 47.49 -8.10 -2.53
CA GLU A 159 48.69 -8.95 -2.55
C GLU A 159 49.14 -9.34 -1.13
N LYS A 160 49.07 -8.40 -0.18
CA LYS A 160 49.42 -8.63 1.23
C LYS A 160 48.46 -9.63 1.89
N LEU A 161 47.15 -9.47 1.70
CA LEU A 161 46.14 -10.38 2.23
C LEU A 161 46.20 -11.78 1.59
N LYS A 162 46.64 -11.87 0.33
CA LYS A 162 46.92 -13.13 -0.38
C LYS A 162 48.18 -13.83 0.16
N LYS A 163 49.23 -13.06 0.48
CA LYS A 163 50.48 -13.57 1.09
C LYS A 163 50.29 -14.04 2.54
N GLU A 164 49.38 -13.40 3.26
CA GLU A 164 49.03 -13.72 4.65
C GLU A 164 47.94 -14.82 4.77
N GLY A 165 47.47 -15.37 3.64
CA GLY A 165 46.58 -16.55 3.61
C GLY A 165 45.11 -16.28 3.87
N TYR A 166 44.69 -15.01 3.96
CA TYR A 166 43.30 -14.63 4.26
C TYR A 166 42.37 -14.70 3.04
N ILE A 167 42.91 -14.78 1.81
CA ILE A 167 42.16 -14.80 0.55
C ILE A 167 42.83 -15.77 -0.44
N LYS A 168 42.06 -16.63 -1.13
CA LYS A 168 42.61 -17.67 -2.01
C LYS A 168 41.85 -17.77 -3.35
N PHE A 169 42.06 -16.82 -4.27
CA PHE A 169 41.64 -16.97 -5.68
C PHE A 169 42.63 -16.33 -6.68
N SER A 170 42.67 -16.91 -7.89
CA SER A 170 43.42 -16.50 -9.08
C SER A 170 42.59 -15.56 -9.95
N TYR A 171 43.26 -14.60 -10.60
CA TYR A 171 42.69 -13.50 -11.38
C TYR A 171 41.94 -13.98 -12.64
N PHE A 172 40.75 -13.44 -12.93
CA PHE A 172 40.35 -12.64 -14.11
C PHE A 172 38.81 -12.58 -14.23
N ASP A 173 38.30 -11.41 -14.63
CA ASP A 173 36.96 -11.06 -15.13
C ASP A 173 35.86 -10.54 -14.15
N ASP A 174 35.58 -9.24 -14.34
CA ASP A 174 34.42 -8.37 -14.06
C ASP A 174 33.75 -8.27 -12.68
N ILE A 175 34.03 -7.11 -12.05
CA ILE A 175 33.46 -6.56 -10.82
C ILE A 175 32.06 -5.95 -11.09
N ALA A 176 31.11 -6.76 -11.55
CA ALA A 176 29.71 -6.33 -11.72
C ALA A 176 28.69 -7.28 -11.07
N SER A 177 29.11 -8.32 -10.36
CA SER A 177 28.20 -9.20 -9.63
C SER A 177 28.73 -9.53 -8.23
N PHE A 178 28.22 -8.85 -7.20
CA PHE A 178 28.33 -9.34 -5.83
C PHE A 178 27.06 -9.01 -5.04
N CYS A 179 26.21 -10.04 -4.88
CA CYS A 179 25.23 -10.13 -3.80
C CYS A 179 25.98 -10.37 -2.47
N PRO A 180 25.58 -9.72 -1.36
CA PRO A 180 26.12 -10.01 -0.04
C PRO A 180 25.26 -11.10 0.60
N ASN A 181 25.78 -12.34 0.65
CA ASN A 181 25.55 -13.30 1.73
C ASN A 181 26.45 -14.51 1.45
N ASN A 182 27.31 -14.84 2.41
CA ASN A 182 28.30 -15.95 2.43
C ASN A 182 29.71 -15.58 1.93
N LEU A 183 30.51 -14.90 2.76
CA LEU A 183 31.97 -14.80 2.54
C LEU A 183 32.76 -14.41 3.81
N LEU A 184 32.54 -15.10 4.93
CA LEU A 184 33.43 -15.04 6.10
C LEU A 184 33.73 -16.46 6.58
N THR A 185 35.00 -16.76 6.85
CA THR A 185 35.43 -18.07 7.38
C THR A 185 35.29 -18.10 8.90
N ASP A 186 35.07 -19.30 9.48
CA ASP A 186 34.81 -19.52 10.91
C ASP A 186 35.90 -19.01 11.86
N LYS A 187 37.10 -18.70 11.36
CA LYS A 187 38.16 -18.03 12.12
C LYS A 187 37.91 -16.52 12.32
N ALA A 188 37.22 -15.86 11.40
CA ALA A 188 36.83 -14.45 11.51
C ALA A 188 35.62 -14.26 12.42
N ILE A 189 34.70 -15.23 12.43
CA ILE A 189 33.54 -15.26 13.33
C ILE A 189 34.03 -15.43 14.79
N ASN A 190 34.94 -16.38 15.04
CA ASN A 190 35.50 -16.60 16.38
C ASN A 190 36.37 -15.44 16.94
N PHE A 191 36.86 -14.52 16.10
CA PHE A 191 37.56 -13.31 16.56
C PHE A 191 36.58 -12.20 16.98
N LEU A 192 35.41 -12.13 16.34
CA LEU A 192 34.36 -11.17 16.64
C LEU A 192 33.53 -11.54 17.88
N ASP A 193 33.39 -12.83 18.19
CA ASP A 193 32.56 -13.29 19.30
C ASP A 193 33.18 -13.03 20.69
N LYS A 194 34.50 -13.13 20.88
CA LYS A 194 35.07 -13.06 22.23
C LYS A 194 35.21 -11.65 22.84
N THR A 195 35.21 -10.60 22.02
CA THR A 195 35.41 -9.21 22.50
C THR A 195 34.08 -8.45 22.65
N ASN A 196 33.01 -8.94 22.02
CA ASN A 196 31.69 -8.34 22.10
C ASN A 196 30.79 -9.03 23.13
N GLU A 197 31.02 -10.29 23.49
CA GLU A 197 30.16 -10.99 24.45
C GLU A 197 30.23 -10.39 25.87
N GLU A 198 31.40 -9.95 26.36
CA GLU A 198 31.50 -9.26 27.67
C GLU A 198 30.88 -7.86 27.64
N LYS A 199 30.98 -7.14 26.52
CA LYS A 199 30.39 -5.81 26.35
C LYS A 199 28.88 -5.88 26.15
N LEU A 200 28.41 -6.92 25.47
CA LEU A 200 27.00 -7.18 25.24
C LEU A 200 26.34 -7.77 26.49
N GLN A 201 27.00 -8.64 27.27
CA GLN A 201 26.49 -9.11 28.57
C GLN A 201 26.38 -7.96 29.58
N LYS A 202 27.33 -7.01 29.57
CA LYS A 202 27.23 -5.78 30.38
C LYS A 202 26.11 -4.86 29.90
N ALA A 203 25.94 -4.70 28.58
CA ALA A 203 24.86 -3.91 28.01
C ALA A 203 23.47 -4.56 28.17
N ILE A 204 23.36 -5.89 28.08
CA ILE A 204 22.10 -6.65 28.26
C ILE A 204 21.66 -6.62 29.72
N LYS A 205 22.60 -6.64 30.68
CA LYS A 205 22.28 -6.44 32.10
C LYS A 205 21.69 -5.04 32.39
N ASP A 206 22.05 -4.05 31.56
CA ASP A 206 21.65 -2.65 31.71
C ASP A 206 20.51 -2.21 30.74
N ILE A 207 20.03 -3.08 29.83
CA ILE A 207 19.00 -2.73 28.81
C ILE A 207 17.66 -3.46 29.05
N GLY A 208 17.54 -4.24 30.13
CA GLY A 208 16.32 -4.98 30.47
C GLY A 208 15.40 -4.32 31.51
N THR A 209 15.78 -3.20 32.11
CA THR A 209 14.88 -2.41 32.97
C THR A 209 14.64 -1.05 32.33
N PRO A 210 13.37 -0.62 32.16
CA PRO A 210 13.10 0.77 31.81
C PRO A 210 13.79 1.64 32.86
N LEU A 211 14.50 2.68 32.42
CA LEU A 211 14.88 3.73 33.35
C LEU A 211 13.58 4.23 34.00
N PRO A 212 13.48 4.20 35.34
CA PRO A 212 12.26 4.65 36.00
C PRO A 212 12.00 6.09 35.56
N SER A 213 10.77 6.34 35.15
CA SER A 213 10.30 7.68 34.84
C SER A 213 10.57 8.62 36.01
N THR A 214 10.69 9.92 35.76
CA THR A 214 10.88 10.93 36.82
C THR A 214 9.84 10.78 37.94
N GLN A 215 8.65 10.29 37.60
CA GLN A 215 7.53 10.00 38.49
C GLN A 215 7.76 8.74 39.35
N GLU A 216 8.32 7.66 38.79
CA GLU A 216 8.70 6.44 39.54
C GLU A 216 9.92 6.66 40.47
N ILE A 217 10.80 7.61 40.14
CA ILE A 217 11.92 8.03 41.00
C ILE A 217 11.43 8.89 42.18
N LEU A 218 10.40 9.71 41.96
CA LEU A 218 9.81 10.57 43.00
C LEU A 218 8.81 9.83 43.90
N GLU A 219 8.10 8.80 43.40
CA GLU A 219 7.29 7.91 44.27
C GLU A 219 8.16 7.10 45.26
N ALA A 220 9.44 6.88 44.92
CA ALA A 220 10.43 6.25 45.80
C ALA A 220 11.06 7.21 46.83
N ILE A 221 10.83 8.52 46.73
CA ILE A 221 11.35 9.55 47.62
C ILE A 221 10.18 10.40 48.10
N ASP A 222 9.71 10.18 49.32
CA ASP A 222 8.56 10.83 49.96
C ASP A 222 8.55 12.37 49.75
N THR A 223 8.00 12.83 48.63
CA THR A 223 8.03 14.25 48.20
C THR A 223 6.61 14.81 48.17
N PRO A 224 6.39 16.04 48.70
CA PRO A 224 5.05 16.62 48.84
C PRO A 224 4.29 16.75 47.51
N LYS A 225 2.97 16.52 47.55
CA LYS A 225 2.05 16.54 46.39
C LYS A 225 2.14 17.82 45.55
N GLU A 226 2.48 18.97 46.14
CA GLU A 226 2.59 20.23 45.40
C GLU A 226 3.74 20.23 44.37
N ILE A 227 4.80 19.44 44.59
CA ILE A 227 5.95 19.35 43.67
C ILE A 227 5.60 18.52 42.43
N HIS A 228 4.79 17.47 42.60
CA HIS A 228 4.29 16.65 41.48
C HIS A 228 3.38 17.44 40.54
N GLU A 229 2.48 18.28 41.07
CA GLU A 229 1.61 19.13 40.25
C GLU A 229 2.38 20.23 39.51
N TYR A 230 3.41 20.80 40.14
CA TYR A 230 4.25 21.83 39.52
C TYR A 230 5.08 21.28 38.36
N ILE A 231 5.69 20.09 38.52
CA ILE A 231 6.49 19.45 37.47
C ILE A 231 5.62 19.09 36.26
N LYS A 232 4.42 18.54 36.49
CA LYS A 232 3.47 18.22 35.41
C LYS A 232 3.08 19.47 34.61
N LYS A 233 2.78 20.58 35.31
CA LYS A 233 2.51 21.88 34.65
C LYS A 233 3.69 22.39 33.84
N VAL A 234 4.92 22.18 34.29
CA VAL A 234 6.14 22.63 33.59
C VAL A 234 6.44 21.74 32.39
N GLU A 235 6.25 20.42 32.48
CA GLU A 235 6.41 19.49 31.36
C GLU A 235 5.42 19.79 30.23
N ASP A 236 4.15 20.05 30.58
CA ASP A 236 3.12 20.46 29.62
C ASP A 236 3.49 21.80 28.96
N ARG A 237 4.06 22.75 29.72
CA ARG A 237 4.50 24.06 29.20
C ARG A 237 5.68 23.94 28.26
N VAL A 238 6.68 23.12 28.59
CA VAL A 238 7.89 22.90 27.77
C VAL A 238 7.56 22.12 26.49
N LYS A 239 6.60 21.18 26.56
CA LYS A 239 6.11 20.46 25.38
C LYS A 239 5.37 21.41 24.44
N ASN A 240 4.49 22.25 24.98
CA ASN A 240 3.79 23.28 24.21
C ASN A 240 4.75 24.33 23.62
N GLU A 241 5.77 24.79 24.36
CA GLU A 241 6.76 25.76 23.86
C GLU A 241 7.70 25.16 22.79
N LYS A 242 8.05 23.87 22.88
CA LYS A 242 8.83 23.18 21.84
C LYS A 242 8.01 22.96 20.57
N GLU A 243 6.72 22.67 20.69
CA GLU A 243 5.81 22.59 19.56
C GLU A 243 5.53 23.96 18.93
N GLU A 244 5.36 25.02 19.73
CA GLU A 244 5.20 26.40 19.23
C GLU A 244 6.47 26.92 18.52
N LYS A 245 7.66 26.62 19.05
CA LYS A 245 8.93 27.00 18.41
C LYS A 245 9.21 26.24 17.11
N LYS A 246 8.77 24.97 17.00
CA LYS A 246 8.77 24.26 15.71
C LYS A 246 7.74 24.81 14.72
N ARG A 247 6.56 25.22 15.20
CA ARG A 247 5.45 25.76 14.39
C ARG A 247 5.68 27.19 13.86
N LYS A 248 6.63 27.96 14.40
CA LYS A 248 6.88 29.36 13.98
C LYS A 248 7.86 29.54 12.82
N ASN A 249 8.59 28.49 12.40
CA ASN A 249 9.60 28.57 11.33
C ASN A 249 9.33 27.68 10.10
N THR A 250 8.13 27.10 9.98
CA THR A 250 7.75 26.31 8.79
C THR A 250 7.13 27.22 7.73
N PRO A 251 7.60 27.20 6.47
CA PRO A 251 6.94 27.95 5.39
C PRO A 251 5.47 27.53 5.26
N SER A 252 4.56 28.51 5.17
CA SER A 252 3.14 28.28 4.98
C SER A 252 2.84 27.93 3.52
N ILE A 253 1.95 26.96 3.32
CA ILE A 253 1.42 26.51 2.03
C ILE A 253 0.06 27.16 1.84
N THR A 254 -0.08 28.00 0.82
CA THR A 254 -1.35 28.67 0.52
C THR A 254 -2.18 27.83 -0.45
N PHE A 255 -3.41 27.53 -0.06
CA PHE A 255 -4.46 27.01 -0.94
C PHE A 255 -5.39 28.13 -1.33
N SER A 256 -5.86 28.16 -2.58
CA SER A 256 -6.85 29.15 -3.04
C SER A 256 -7.92 28.48 -3.86
N GLY A 257 -9.16 28.93 -3.72
CA GLY A 257 -10.31 28.26 -4.28
C GLY A 257 -11.62 28.98 -4.01
N ILE A 258 -12.70 28.35 -4.48
CA ILE A 258 -14.08 28.76 -4.21
C ILE A 258 -14.45 28.23 -2.82
N LEU A 259 -14.85 29.12 -1.92
CA LEU A 259 -15.43 28.69 -0.64
C LEU A 259 -16.93 28.53 -0.83
N GLY A 260 -17.42 27.31 -0.64
CA GLY A 260 -18.85 27.01 -0.69
C GLY A 260 -19.31 26.35 0.59
N GLN A 261 -20.63 26.36 0.81
CA GLN A 261 -21.27 25.55 1.84
C GLN A 261 -21.97 24.35 1.18
N ASN A 262 -21.57 23.13 1.55
CA ASN A 262 -22.24 21.92 1.09
C ASN A 262 -23.47 21.61 1.96
N CYS A 263 -24.58 21.23 1.30
CA CYS A 263 -25.83 20.75 1.93
C CYS A 263 -26.51 21.73 2.91
N GLY A 264 -26.31 23.04 2.76
CA GLY A 264 -27.03 24.04 3.56
C GLY A 264 -28.37 24.47 2.95
N GLU A 265 -29.09 25.34 3.66
CA GLU A 265 -30.38 25.86 3.29
C GLU A 265 -30.24 27.13 2.43
N VAL A 266 -30.99 27.21 1.34
CA VAL A 266 -31.00 28.42 0.50
C VAL A 266 -31.76 29.54 1.23
N VAL A 267 -31.08 30.65 1.48
CA VAL A 267 -31.67 31.82 2.14
C VAL A 267 -32.67 32.49 1.20
N ALA A 268 -33.90 32.71 1.67
CA ALA A 268 -34.94 33.37 0.90
C ALA A 268 -34.58 34.84 0.62
N PRO A 269 -34.81 35.37 -0.60
CA PRO A 269 -34.50 36.76 -0.91
C PRO A 269 -35.33 37.75 -0.09
N SER A 270 -34.69 38.73 0.55
CA SER A 270 -35.29 40.03 0.86
C SER A 270 -35.25 40.98 -0.35
N GLY A 271 -35.90 42.14 -0.29
CA GLY A 271 -35.93 43.11 -1.40
C GLY A 271 -34.56 43.68 -1.83
N GLU A 272 -33.57 43.68 -0.94
CA GLU A 272 -32.16 43.98 -1.28
C GLU A 272 -31.44 42.76 -1.88
N ASP A 273 -31.91 41.54 -1.57
CA ASP A 273 -31.33 40.29 -2.06
C ASP A 273 -31.71 39.98 -3.51
N GLU A 274 -32.82 40.49 -4.08
CA GLU A 274 -33.14 40.21 -5.48
C GLU A 274 -32.06 40.71 -6.44
N ARG A 275 -31.53 41.90 -6.18
CA ARG A 275 -30.40 42.46 -6.93
C ARG A 275 -29.11 41.69 -6.64
N ARG A 276 -28.86 41.33 -5.37
CA ARG A 276 -27.72 40.47 -4.99
C ARG A 276 -27.81 39.08 -5.62
N ILE A 277 -28.99 38.50 -5.80
CA ILE A 277 -29.18 37.15 -6.36
C ILE A 277 -28.99 37.17 -7.88
N GLN A 278 -29.45 38.22 -8.55
CA GLN A 278 -29.12 38.45 -9.96
C GLN A 278 -27.63 38.72 -10.17
N GLU A 279 -27.01 39.49 -9.25
CA GLU A 279 -25.61 39.88 -9.37
C GLU A 279 -24.64 38.79 -8.88
N ARG A 280 -24.95 38.05 -7.80
CA ARG A 280 -24.06 37.14 -7.02
C ARG A 280 -24.58 35.72 -6.76
N GLY A 281 -25.81 35.36 -7.16
CA GLY A 281 -26.38 34.02 -6.94
C GLY A 281 -27.03 33.82 -5.57
N PHE A 282 -27.36 32.57 -5.24
CA PHE A 282 -28.06 32.21 -3.99
C PHE A 282 -27.10 32.09 -2.80
N LYS A 283 -27.53 32.54 -1.61
CA LYS A 283 -26.79 32.33 -0.35
C LYS A 283 -27.25 31.02 0.27
N VAL A 284 -26.30 30.25 0.78
CA VAL A 284 -26.55 29.03 1.55
C VAL A 284 -26.15 29.31 3.00
N GLU A 285 -26.95 28.83 3.95
CA GLU A 285 -26.65 28.85 5.40
C GLU A 285 -26.69 27.45 5.99
N ASN A 286 -26.08 27.25 7.16
CA ASN A 286 -26.06 25.97 7.89
C ASN A 286 -25.41 24.79 7.14
N GLY A 287 -24.66 25.04 6.06
CA GLY A 287 -23.92 24.01 5.33
C GLY A 287 -22.45 23.91 5.76
N ILE A 288 -21.82 22.78 5.44
CA ILE A 288 -20.39 22.54 5.76
C ILE A 288 -19.53 23.38 4.83
N TYR A 289 -18.65 24.21 5.40
CA TYR A 289 -17.71 25.01 4.63
C TYR A 289 -16.65 24.14 3.95
N VAL A 290 -16.51 24.29 2.64
CA VAL A 290 -15.54 23.56 1.84
C VAL A 290 -14.86 24.51 0.87
N LEU A 291 -13.54 24.62 0.99
CA LEU A 291 -12.71 25.30 -0.01
C LEU A 291 -12.37 24.31 -1.12
N ARG A 292 -12.83 24.60 -2.35
CA ARG A 292 -12.56 23.77 -3.53
C ARG A 292 -11.66 24.48 -4.52
N GLY A 293 -10.65 23.79 -5.03
CA GLY A 293 -9.70 24.38 -5.97
C GLY A 293 -8.80 23.36 -6.63
N PHE A 294 -7.70 23.84 -7.21
CA PHE A 294 -6.64 23.00 -7.78
C PHE A 294 -5.30 23.35 -7.15
N ALA A 295 -4.53 22.33 -6.77
CA ALA A 295 -3.20 22.52 -6.21
C ALA A 295 -2.22 21.48 -6.76
N LYS A 296 -0.93 21.82 -6.73
CA LYS A 296 0.13 20.87 -7.08
C LYS A 296 0.11 19.67 -6.15
N ALA A 297 0.31 18.47 -6.69
CA ALA A 297 0.36 17.24 -5.93
C ALA A 297 1.46 17.29 -4.85
N SER A 298 2.61 17.90 -5.17
CA SER A 298 3.69 18.14 -4.21
C SER A 298 3.23 18.99 -3.01
N MET A 299 2.45 20.05 -3.25
CA MET A 299 1.90 20.91 -2.20
C MET A 299 0.87 20.18 -1.34
N LEU A 300 -0.03 19.42 -1.98
CA LEU A 300 -1.02 18.60 -1.27
C LEU A 300 -0.34 17.53 -0.41
N ALA A 301 0.70 16.88 -0.94
CA ALA A 301 1.47 15.89 -0.22
C ALA A 301 2.19 16.49 1.00
N ALA A 302 2.82 17.66 0.83
CA ALA A 302 3.52 18.36 1.91
C ALA A 302 2.57 18.90 2.99
N ALA A 303 1.40 19.41 2.59
CA ALA A 303 0.42 20.00 3.50
C ALA A 303 -0.39 18.97 4.30
N SER A 304 -0.37 17.69 3.92
CA SER A 304 -1.33 16.72 4.45
C SER A 304 -0.77 15.34 4.81
N THR A 305 -1.38 14.70 5.79
CA THR A 305 -1.07 13.33 6.23
C THR A 305 -2.29 12.40 6.07
N PRO A 306 -2.10 11.10 5.80
CA PRO A 306 -3.22 10.15 5.72
C PRO A 306 -3.88 9.93 7.08
N GLU A 307 -5.22 9.95 7.12
CA GLU A 307 -5.99 9.54 8.31
C GLU A 307 -6.44 8.07 8.14
N TYR A 308 -5.72 7.14 8.77
CA TYR A 308 -5.94 5.70 8.59
C TYR A 308 -7.19 5.15 9.28
N GLN A 309 -7.88 5.95 10.11
CA GLN A 309 -9.25 5.60 10.52
C GLN A 309 -10.22 5.55 9.33
N TYR A 310 -9.90 6.28 8.25
CA TYR A 310 -10.75 6.46 7.08
C TYR A 310 -10.10 5.94 5.81
N GLN A 311 -8.80 6.19 5.64
CA GLN A 311 -8.03 5.78 4.48
C GLN A 311 -7.51 4.36 4.62
N ARG A 312 -7.47 3.66 3.47
CA ARG A 312 -6.80 2.36 3.38
C ARG A 312 -5.30 2.55 3.35
N GLU A 313 -4.59 1.54 3.83
CA GLU A 313 -3.15 1.42 3.61
C GLU A 313 -2.81 1.48 2.12
N ILE A 314 -1.59 1.93 1.84
CA ILE A 314 -1.09 1.98 0.47
C ILE A 314 -1.03 0.57 -0.10
N ASN A 315 -1.49 0.45 -1.33
CA ASN A 315 -1.47 -0.79 -2.09
C ASN A 315 -0.56 -0.55 -3.30
N ASP A 316 0.65 -1.12 -3.25
CA ASP A 316 1.69 -0.86 -4.24
C ASP A 316 1.21 -1.18 -5.67
N PRO A 317 0.56 -2.34 -5.96
CA PRO A 317 0.05 -2.62 -7.30
C PRO A 317 -0.96 -1.58 -7.81
N HIS A 318 -1.84 -1.09 -6.93
CA HIS A 318 -2.80 -0.06 -7.29
C HIS A 318 -2.13 1.29 -7.54
N GLN A 319 -1.13 1.65 -6.73
CA GLN A 319 -0.36 2.87 -6.90
C GLN A 319 0.45 2.84 -8.21
N GLU A 320 1.13 1.75 -8.50
CA GLU A 320 1.85 1.55 -9.78
C GLU A 320 0.90 1.65 -10.97
N SER A 321 -0.31 1.08 -10.86
CA SER A 321 -1.35 1.20 -11.88
C SER A 321 -1.76 2.67 -12.12
N LEU A 322 -1.94 3.45 -11.04
CA LEU A 322 -2.22 4.88 -11.13
C LEU A 322 -1.06 5.66 -11.75
N GLU A 323 0.18 5.35 -11.36
CA GLU A 323 1.37 5.98 -11.93
C GLU A 323 1.48 5.72 -13.43
N ASN A 324 1.29 4.46 -13.85
CA ASN A 324 1.27 4.06 -15.25
C ASN A 324 0.16 4.79 -16.03
N TYR A 325 -1.05 4.88 -15.47
CA TYR A 325 -2.15 5.63 -16.04
C TYR A 325 -1.79 7.11 -16.24
N ILE A 326 -1.27 7.77 -15.21
CA ILE A 326 -0.91 9.18 -15.25
C ILE A 326 0.21 9.44 -16.26
N LYS A 327 1.22 8.56 -16.37
CA LYS A 327 2.32 8.72 -17.32
C LYS A 327 1.85 8.53 -18.77
N ASN A 328 1.12 7.46 -19.03
CA ASN A 328 0.93 6.94 -20.39
C ASN A 328 -0.42 7.26 -21.03
N MET A 329 -1.44 7.68 -20.26
CA MET A 329 -2.74 8.08 -20.83
C MET A 329 -2.62 9.40 -21.62
N LYS A 330 -3.48 9.63 -22.61
CA LYS A 330 -3.52 10.93 -23.31
C LYS A 330 -3.98 12.07 -22.38
N ALA A 331 -3.44 13.27 -22.58
CA ALA A 331 -3.71 14.43 -21.72
C ALA A 331 -5.21 14.72 -21.54
N SER A 332 -6.03 14.64 -22.60
CA SER A 332 -7.47 14.90 -22.53
C SER A 332 -8.28 13.84 -21.76
N ALA A 333 -7.66 12.70 -21.44
CA ALA A 333 -8.27 11.62 -20.68
C ALA A 333 -7.57 11.38 -19.33
N LYS A 334 -6.53 12.14 -18.97
CA LYS A 334 -5.89 12.10 -17.65
C LYS A 334 -6.82 12.81 -16.66
N TYR A 335 -7.61 12.02 -15.94
CA TYR A 335 -8.52 12.52 -14.93
C TYR A 335 -8.26 11.77 -13.62
N LEU A 336 -8.04 12.54 -12.55
CA LEU A 336 -8.02 12.04 -11.19
C LEU A 336 -9.18 12.72 -10.46
N PRO A 337 -10.02 11.96 -9.73
CA PRO A 337 -11.07 12.57 -8.94
C PRO A 337 -10.50 13.52 -7.87
N GLU A 338 -11.37 14.33 -7.28
CA GLU A 338 -11.05 15.28 -6.20
C GLU A 338 -10.48 14.58 -4.97
N VAL A 339 -9.40 15.13 -4.40
CA VAL A 339 -8.87 14.72 -3.09
C VAL A 339 -9.61 15.46 -1.99
N THR A 340 -10.04 14.74 -0.94
CA THR A 340 -10.77 15.35 0.17
C THR A 340 -9.87 15.40 1.40
N LEU A 341 -9.69 16.62 1.90
CA LEU A 341 -8.89 16.96 3.06
C LEU A 341 -9.79 17.57 4.13
N VAL A 342 -9.43 17.38 5.39
CA VAL A 342 -10.07 18.05 6.52
C VAL A 342 -9.04 18.82 7.32
N CYS A 343 -9.37 20.05 7.69
CA CYS A 343 -8.60 20.78 8.69
C CYS A 343 -9.29 20.68 10.05
N ARG A 344 -8.58 20.16 11.05
CA ARG A 344 -9.06 20.06 12.44
C ARG A 344 -8.67 21.29 13.28
N ARG A 345 -8.14 22.35 12.66
CA ARG A 345 -7.82 23.61 13.33
C ARG A 345 -8.53 24.75 12.62
N GLN A 346 -8.81 25.83 13.35
CA GLN A 346 -9.23 27.08 12.74
C GLN A 346 -8.09 27.63 11.87
N LEU A 347 -8.41 27.91 10.61
CA LEU A 347 -7.50 28.55 9.68
C LEU A 347 -8.08 29.91 9.28
N PRO A 348 -7.26 30.98 9.29
CA PRO A 348 -7.72 32.27 8.79
C PRO A 348 -8.01 32.13 7.30
N ILE A 349 -9.23 32.51 6.90
CA ILE A 349 -9.65 32.52 5.51
C ILE A 349 -9.54 33.95 5.01
N SER A 350 -8.72 34.16 3.98
CA SER A 350 -8.49 35.49 3.40
C SER A 350 -9.14 35.60 2.03
N TYR A 351 -10.02 36.58 1.86
CA TYR A 351 -10.63 36.90 0.57
C TYR A 351 -9.57 37.33 -0.45
N LYS A 352 -9.69 36.83 -1.68
CA LYS A 352 -8.81 37.15 -2.80
C LYS A 352 -9.60 37.86 -3.88
N ALA A 353 -9.34 39.16 -4.02
CA ALA A 353 -9.91 39.94 -5.11
C ALA A 353 -9.54 39.32 -6.47
N PRO A 354 -10.47 39.32 -7.46
CA PRO A 354 -10.18 38.81 -8.79
C PRO A 354 -8.99 39.56 -9.40
N PRO A 355 -8.13 38.89 -10.19
CA PRO A 355 -7.06 39.55 -10.93
C PRO A 355 -7.58 40.73 -11.75
N SER A 356 -6.84 41.85 -11.71
CA SER A 356 -7.20 43.08 -12.43
C SER A 356 -7.26 42.89 -13.95
N SER A 357 -6.60 41.85 -14.48
CA SER A 357 -6.54 41.47 -15.90
C SER A 357 -7.80 40.82 -16.46
N LEU A 358 -8.77 40.44 -15.62
CA LEU A 358 -10.01 39.79 -16.06
C LEU A 358 -11.03 40.80 -16.63
N THR A 359 -11.85 40.34 -17.58
CA THR A 359 -12.97 41.13 -18.12
C THR A 359 -14.02 41.39 -17.04
N ASN A 360 -14.86 42.42 -17.19
CA ASN A 360 -15.91 42.73 -16.20
C ASN A 360 -16.89 41.58 -15.99
N THR A 361 -17.19 40.80 -17.04
CA THR A 361 -18.03 39.59 -16.93
C THR A 361 -17.34 38.49 -16.13
N GLN A 362 -16.07 38.19 -16.42
CA GLN A 362 -15.29 37.19 -15.66
C GLN A 362 -15.04 37.63 -14.21
N LYS A 363 -14.85 38.93 -13.99
CA LYS A 363 -14.77 39.51 -12.64
C LYS A 363 -16.09 39.33 -11.92
N GLY A 364 -17.22 39.63 -12.57
CA GLY A 364 -18.55 39.35 -12.04
C GLY A 364 -18.69 37.88 -11.63
N GLU A 365 -18.39 36.94 -12.54
CA GLU A 365 -18.45 35.50 -12.27
C GLU A 365 -17.58 35.07 -11.07
N ILE A 366 -16.35 35.60 -10.93
CA ILE A 366 -15.48 35.27 -9.79
C ILE A 366 -15.92 35.95 -8.49
N LEU A 367 -16.38 37.21 -8.57
CA LEU A 367 -16.96 37.92 -7.43
C LEU A 367 -18.20 37.19 -6.89
N ASN A 368 -18.91 36.46 -7.75
CA ASN A 368 -20.10 35.68 -7.38
C ASN A 368 -19.78 34.36 -6.69
N HIS A 369 -18.57 33.84 -6.89
CA HIS A 369 -18.14 32.56 -6.32
C HIS A 369 -17.23 32.71 -5.10
N GLU A 370 -17.04 33.94 -4.61
CA GLU A 370 -16.21 34.28 -3.44
C GLU A 370 -14.89 33.50 -3.38
N TYR A 371 -13.87 34.01 -4.07
CA TYR A 371 -12.56 33.36 -4.12
C TYR A 371 -11.76 33.64 -2.83
N TYR A 372 -11.39 32.58 -2.12
CA TYR A 372 -10.65 32.69 -0.86
C TYR A 372 -9.31 31.96 -0.93
N SER A 373 -8.46 32.29 0.04
CA SER A 373 -7.21 31.60 0.31
C SER A 373 -7.10 31.21 1.77
N VAL A 374 -6.43 30.09 2.00
CA VAL A 374 -6.19 29.53 3.32
C VAL A 374 -4.72 29.12 3.39
N ASP A 375 -4.02 29.61 4.42
CA ASP A 375 -2.64 29.27 4.68
C ASP A 375 -2.55 28.13 5.69
N VAL A 376 -1.88 27.05 5.30
CA VAL A 376 -1.67 25.89 6.16
C VAL A 376 -0.18 25.59 6.31
N LYS A 377 0.18 24.96 7.42
CA LYS A 377 1.52 24.44 7.66
C LYS A 377 1.68 23.07 7.03
N GLU A 378 2.92 22.63 6.90
CA GLU A 378 3.20 21.25 6.53
C GLU A 378 2.47 20.27 7.45
N GLN A 379 1.90 19.23 6.86
CA GLN A 379 1.20 18.13 7.54
C GLN A 379 0.01 18.55 8.43
N GLU A 380 -0.52 19.76 8.25
CA GLU A 380 -1.64 20.29 9.05
C GLU A 380 -3.01 19.76 8.61
N LEU A 381 -3.11 19.28 7.36
CA LEU A 381 -4.35 18.73 6.82
C LEU A 381 -4.37 17.21 6.94
N TYR A 382 -5.56 16.63 7.12
CA TYR A 382 -5.76 15.18 7.15
C TYR A 382 -6.47 14.72 5.89
N ARG A 383 -5.93 13.70 5.22
CA ARG A 383 -6.51 13.12 4.01
C ARG A 383 -7.59 12.13 4.41
N ILE A 384 -8.84 12.46 4.08
CA ILE A 384 -10.00 11.57 4.32
C ILE A 384 -10.48 10.88 3.04
N ASP A 385 -10.03 11.35 1.86
CA ASP A 385 -10.11 10.65 0.58
C ASP A 385 -8.95 11.06 -0.36
N GLY A 386 -8.43 10.10 -1.12
CA GLY A 386 -7.47 10.33 -2.20
C GLY A 386 -6.01 10.01 -1.88
N ASN A 387 -5.74 9.24 -0.83
CA ASN A 387 -4.36 8.91 -0.43
C ASN A 387 -3.52 8.31 -1.57
N HIS A 388 -3.97 7.21 -2.21
CA HIS A 388 -3.24 6.58 -3.33
C HIS A 388 -3.02 7.51 -4.52
N ARG A 389 -3.92 8.48 -4.75
CA ARG A 389 -3.80 9.46 -5.86
C ARG A 389 -2.72 10.49 -5.57
N ILE A 390 -2.66 11.00 -4.34
CA ILE A 390 -1.61 11.94 -3.92
C ILE A 390 -0.26 11.23 -3.92
N GLU A 391 -0.17 10.02 -3.38
CA GLU A 391 1.09 9.26 -3.33
C GLU A 391 1.62 8.94 -4.74
N ALA A 392 0.76 8.44 -5.65
CA ALA A 392 1.16 8.20 -7.04
C ALA A 392 1.67 9.48 -7.73
N ALA A 393 0.96 10.60 -7.56
CA ALA A 393 1.36 11.88 -8.16
C ALA A 393 2.65 12.44 -7.53
N SER A 394 2.84 12.28 -6.22
CA SER A 394 4.05 12.67 -5.49
C SER A 394 5.26 11.86 -5.94
N ASN A 395 5.12 10.54 -6.10
CA ASN A 395 6.17 9.68 -6.63
C ASN A 395 6.62 10.10 -8.02
N ILE A 396 5.67 10.42 -8.91
CA ILE A 396 5.98 10.92 -10.26
C ILE A 396 6.79 12.21 -10.18
N TYR A 397 6.40 13.12 -9.30
CA TYR A 397 7.14 14.35 -9.07
C TYR A 397 8.57 14.09 -8.61
N GLN A 398 8.77 13.26 -7.58
CA GLN A 398 10.10 12.90 -7.07
C GLN A 398 10.97 12.22 -8.14
N GLN A 399 10.43 11.26 -8.89
CA GLN A 399 11.13 10.60 -9.99
C GLN A 399 11.54 11.61 -11.08
N SER A 400 10.66 12.56 -11.40
CA SER A 400 10.95 13.59 -12.41
C SER A 400 12.00 14.60 -11.95
N LEU A 401 12.08 14.90 -10.64
CA LEU A 401 13.15 15.72 -10.07
C LEU A 401 14.51 15.04 -10.24
N VAL A 402 14.61 13.77 -9.84
CA VAL A 402 15.85 12.98 -9.98
C VAL A 402 16.27 12.88 -11.45
N ALA A 403 15.33 12.64 -12.37
CA ALA A 403 15.62 12.58 -13.80
C ALA A 403 16.12 13.94 -14.33
N HIS A 404 15.52 15.05 -13.90
CA HIS A 404 15.95 16.39 -14.27
C HIS A 404 17.34 16.76 -13.72
N GLU A 405 17.66 16.33 -12.49
CA GLU A 405 18.99 16.51 -11.90
C GLU A 405 20.08 15.76 -12.70
N GLN A 406 19.76 14.56 -13.21
CA GLN A 406 20.67 13.76 -14.04
C GLN A 406 20.76 14.27 -15.49
N ASN A 407 19.64 14.76 -16.04
CA ASN A 407 19.55 15.30 -17.38
C ASN A 407 18.62 16.53 -17.39
N PRO A 408 19.17 17.76 -17.43
CA PRO A 408 18.37 19.00 -17.40
C PRO A 408 17.36 19.17 -18.54
N GLN A 409 17.41 18.33 -19.60
CA GLN A 409 16.40 18.31 -20.67
C GLN A 409 15.12 17.54 -20.28
N GLU A 410 15.18 16.71 -19.24
CA GLU A 410 13.99 16.02 -18.72
C GLU A 410 13.06 17.03 -18.04
N ARG A 411 11.76 16.85 -18.19
CA ARG A 411 10.79 17.80 -17.62
C ARG A 411 10.40 17.38 -16.21
N ILE A 412 10.38 18.34 -15.27
CA ILE A 412 9.75 18.14 -13.95
C ILE A 412 8.24 18.06 -14.12
N ILE A 413 7.64 16.99 -13.62
CA ILE A 413 6.21 16.69 -13.72
C ILE A 413 5.58 16.87 -12.34
N ASP A 414 4.88 17.98 -12.14
CA ASP A 414 4.07 18.21 -10.95
C ASP A 414 2.62 18.45 -11.36
N LEU A 415 1.73 17.56 -10.92
CA LEU A 415 0.35 17.50 -11.41
C LEU A 415 -0.55 18.40 -10.57
N TYR A 416 -1.47 19.10 -11.21
CA TYR A 416 -2.54 19.78 -10.50
C TYR A 416 -3.67 18.81 -10.23
N LEU A 417 -4.02 18.63 -8.96
CA LEU A 417 -5.14 17.81 -8.53
C LEU A 417 -6.28 18.71 -8.04
N PRO A 418 -7.54 18.39 -8.37
CA PRO A 418 -8.68 19.02 -7.72
C PRO A 418 -8.69 18.63 -6.24
N PHE A 419 -8.93 19.60 -5.35
CA PHE A 419 -9.04 19.37 -3.92
C PHE A 419 -10.33 19.95 -3.36
N ALA A 420 -10.79 19.34 -2.27
CA ALA A 420 -11.76 19.90 -1.33
C ALA A 420 -11.14 19.89 0.07
N ILE A 421 -11.03 21.06 0.70
CA ILE A 421 -10.63 21.19 2.11
C ILE A 421 -11.89 21.53 2.91
N ILE A 422 -12.32 20.59 3.75
CA ILE A 422 -13.39 20.80 4.71
C ILE A 422 -12.84 21.67 5.84
N LEU A 423 -13.55 22.78 6.07
CA LEU A 423 -13.25 23.76 7.10
C LEU A 423 -14.38 23.68 8.14
N TRP A 424 -14.05 23.37 9.38
CA TRP A 424 -14.99 23.43 10.48
C TRP A 424 -15.06 24.87 10.97
N THR A 425 -16.06 25.62 10.52
CA THR A 425 -16.35 26.99 10.96
C THR A 425 -17.82 27.09 11.34
N GLU A 426 -18.15 27.50 12.57
CA GLU A 426 -19.50 27.98 12.88
C GLU A 426 -19.56 29.50 12.69
N THR A 427 -20.67 29.94 12.11
CA THR A 427 -21.01 31.33 11.81
C THR A 427 -21.66 32.04 12.99
N GLN A 428 -21.05 33.12 13.47
CA GLN A 428 -21.80 34.31 13.89
C GLN A 428 -21.13 35.55 13.31
N GLU A 429 -21.92 36.39 12.64
CA GLU A 429 -21.56 37.76 12.30
C GLU A 429 -21.88 38.65 13.50
N GLU A 430 -20.89 38.89 14.37
CA GLU A 430 -20.81 40.17 15.09
C GLU A 430 -19.40 40.73 14.83
N ASP A 431 -19.35 41.90 14.20
CA ASP A 431 -18.13 42.67 13.92
C ASP A 431 -17.01 41.98 13.13
N GLY A 432 -17.36 41.06 12.22
CA GLY A 432 -16.43 40.56 11.19
C GLY A 432 -15.36 39.57 11.66
N GLU A 433 -15.42 39.10 12.91
CA GLU A 433 -14.52 38.08 13.45
C GLU A 433 -15.26 36.78 13.81
N LEU A 434 -14.76 35.65 13.30
CA LEU A 434 -15.32 34.30 13.54
C LEU A 434 -14.76 33.70 14.84
N ILE A 435 -15.62 33.43 15.83
CA ILE A 435 -15.27 32.82 17.13
C ILE A 435 -15.81 31.36 17.23
N GLN A 436 -15.07 30.50 17.94
CA GLN A 436 -15.07 29.03 17.89
C GLN A 436 -16.14 28.30 18.75
N ASN A 437 -16.55 27.09 18.31
CA ASN A 437 -16.85 25.94 19.17
C ASN A 437 -16.07 24.69 18.69
N ALA A 438 -15.90 23.71 19.58
CA ALA A 438 -15.00 22.56 19.41
C ALA A 438 -15.36 21.65 18.22
N ILE A 439 -14.33 21.08 17.59
CA ILE A 439 -14.41 20.06 16.53
C ILE A 439 -15.41 18.96 16.94
N ASN A 440 -16.52 18.81 16.21
CA ASN A 440 -17.41 17.68 16.41
C ASN A 440 -16.89 16.48 15.61
N ILE A 441 -16.14 15.61 16.28
CA ILE A 441 -15.60 14.36 15.70
C ILE A 441 -16.72 13.50 15.09
N ASP A 442 -17.94 13.56 15.65
CA ASP A 442 -19.08 12.80 15.14
C ASP A 442 -19.55 13.30 13.76
N ASP A 443 -19.47 14.61 13.50
CA ASP A 443 -19.83 15.20 12.20
C ASP A 443 -18.82 14.81 11.11
N GLU A 444 -17.53 14.77 11.45
CA GLU A 444 -16.47 14.28 10.57
C GLU A 444 -16.70 12.80 10.21
N ALA A 445 -16.99 11.97 11.21
CA ALA A 445 -17.28 10.55 11.03
C ALA A 445 -18.55 10.32 10.19
N PHE A 446 -19.61 11.10 10.42
CA PHE A 446 -20.86 11.01 9.66
C PHE A 446 -20.67 11.46 8.21
N LEU A 447 -19.93 12.55 7.98
CA LEU A 447 -19.57 13.01 6.64
C LEU A 447 -18.78 11.92 5.90
N PHE A 448 -17.80 11.30 6.55
CA PHE A 448 -17.04 10.20 5.96
C PHE A 448 -17.94 9.00 5.62
N PHE A 449 -18.85 8.61 6.53
CA PHE A 449 -19.82 7.56 6.24
C PHE A 449 -20.67 7.90 5.02
N VAL A 450 -21.16 9.14 4.88
CA VAL A 450 -21.97 9.57 3.75
C VAL A 450 -21.18 9.55 2.45
N LEU A 451 -19.96 10.09 2.44
CA LEU A 451 -19.06 10.11 1.27
C LEU A 451 -18.83 8.70 0.71
N ASN A 452 -18.71 7.70 1.58
CA ASN A 452 -18.39 6.32 1.17
C ASN A 452 -19.62 5.43 0.95
N SER A 453 -20.71 5.63 1.70
CA SER A 453 -21.85 4.69 1.73
C SER A 453 -23.01 5.06 0.81
N LYS A 454 -23.20 6.35 0.50
CA LYS A 454 -24.38 6.83 -0.24
C LYS A 454 -24.22 6.82 -1.76
N ALA A 455 -23.00 6.67 -2.26
CA ALA A 455 -22.75 6.50 -3.68
C ALA A 455 -23.26 5.13 -4.16
N LYS A 456 -24.28 5.13 -5.02
CA LYS A 456 -24.70 3.90 -5.70
C LYS A 456 -23.62 3.51 -6.71
N LYS A 457 -22.89 2.43 -6.42
CA LYS A 457 -21.87 1.90 -7.34
C LYS A 457 -22.47 1.64 -8.71
N LEU A 458 -21.80 2.14 -9.74
CA LEU A 458 -22.09 1.77 -11.13
C LEU A 458 -21.95 0.26 -11.29
N GLN A 459 -22.86 -0.33 -12.07
CA GLN A 459 -22.71 -1.74 -12.46
C GLN A 459 -21.52 -1.87 -13.41
N ILE A 460 -20.94 -3.06 -13.51
CA ILE A 460 -19.76 -3.29 -14.35
C ILE A 460 -19.99 -2.89 -15.82
N GLU A 461 -21.19 -3.15 -16.35
CA GLU A 461 -21.60 -2.70 -17.67
C GLU A 461 -21.59 -1.16 -17.80
N ASP A 462 -22.07 -0.46 -16.76
CA ASP A 462 -22.13 1.00 -16.77
C ASP A 462 -20.74 1.63 -16.77
N ASN A 463 -19.76 0.98 -16.13
CA ASN A 463 -18.36 1.42 -16.13
C ASN A 463 -17.73 1.31 -17.53
N TYR A 464 -18.09 0.29 -18.32
CA TYR A 464 -17.43 0.03 -19.61
C TYR A 464 -18.20 0.57 -20.83
N LYS A 465 -19.52 0.70 -20.78
CA LYS A 465 -20.36 0.98 -21.97
C LYS A 465 -19.95 2.24 -22.74
N GLY A 466 -19.47 3.27 -22.03
CA GLY A 466 -18.98 4.51 -22.66
C GLY A 466 -17.67 4.29 -23.44
N LEU A 467 -16.73 3.54 -22.86
CA LEU A 467 -15.41 3.27 -23.46
C LEU A 467 -15.51 2.27 -24.61
N VAL A 468 -16.35 1.24 -24.46
CA VAL A 468 -16.62 0.23 -25.49
C VAL A 468 -17.16 0.86 -26.78
N LYS A 469 -18.02 1.88 -26.65
CA LYS A 469 -18.63 2.59 -27.79
C LYS A 469 -17.80 3.77 -28.31
N SER A 470 -16.67 4.09 -27.67
CA SER A 470 -15.83 5.21 -28.08
C SER A 470 -15.13 4.95 -29.42
N SER A 471 -15.23 5.89 -30.36
CA SER A 471 -14.54 5.87 -31.66
C SER A 471 -13.16 6.54 -31.62
N THR A 472 -12.86 7.35 -30.60
CA THR A 472 -11.68 8.23 -30.56
C THR A 472 -10.52 7.70 -29.74
N LEU A 473 -10.73 6.66 -28.92
CA LEU A 473 -9.68 6.04 -28.10
C LEU A 473 -8.89 4.99 -28.89
N LYS A 474 -7.56 5.07 -28.81
CA LYS A 474 -6.61 4.13 -29.43
C LYS A 474 -6.49 2.86 -28.59
N ALA A 475 -6.05 1.77 -29.21
CA ALA A 475 -5.93 0.46 -28.57
C ALA A 475 -5.10 0.50 -27.27
N HIS A 476 -3.87 1.05 -27.30
CA HIS A 476 -3.02 1.12 -26.10
C HIS A 476 -3.63 1.96 -24.97
N GLU A 477 -4.43 2.99 -25.28
CA GLU A 477 -5.12 3.82 -24.29
C GLU A 477 -6.19 3.01 -23.54
N LEU A 478 -6.82 2.05 -24.25
CA LEU A 478 -7.77 1.13 -23.63
C LEU A 478 -7.06 0.13 -22.71
N ASP A 479 -5.86 -0.35 -23.05
CA ASP A 479 -5.09 -1.24 -22.16
C ASP A 479 -4.72 -0.56 -20.85
N ILE A 480 -4.32 0.72 -20.94
CA ILE A 480 -3.95 1.52 -19.77
C ILE A 480 -5.15 1.72 -18.85
N ALA A 481 -6.35 1.89 -19.41
CA ALA A 481 -7.58 1.99 -18.62
C ALA A 481 -7.98 0.64 -18.02
N ASP A 482 -8.15 -0.38 -18.88
CA ASP A 482 -8.40 -1.77 -18.51
C ASP A 482 -8.30 -2.64 -19.79
N LYS A 483 -7.36 -3.60 -19.79
CA LYS A 483 -7.12 -4.54 -20.91
C LYS A 483 -8.42 -5.23 -21.40
N LYS A 484 -9.38 -5.47 -20.51
CA LYS A 484 -10.67 -6.10 -20.83
C LYS A 484 -11.52 -5.25 -21.77
N ILE A 485 -11.35 -3.92 -21.78
CA ILE A 485 -12.13 -3.02 -22.64
C ILE A 485 -11.91 -3.34 -24.12
N LYS A 486 -10.71 -3.75 -24.53
CA LYS A 486 -10.47 -4.16 -25.92
C LYS A 486 -11.28 -5.38 -26.32
N LEU A 487 -11.33 -6.38 -25.44
CA LEU A 487 -12.10 -7.60 -25.66
C LEU A 487 -13.60 -7.28 -25.74
N LEU A 488 -14.08 -6.43 -24.82
CA LEU A 488 -15.47 -5.96 -24.81
C LEU A 488 -15.82 -5.10 -26.04
N LYS A 489 -14.87 -4.31 -26.56
CA LYS A 489 -15.04 -3.54 -27.79
C LYS A 489 -15.11 -4.44 -29.03
N GLU A 490 -14.26 -5.46 -29.09
CA GLU A 490 -14.35 -6.48 -30.14
C GLU A 490 -15.69 -7.24 -30.06
N PHE A 491 -16.13 -7.59 -28.84
CA PHE A 491 -17.43 -8.19 -28.61
C PHE A 491 -18.59 -7.31 -29.10
N ASN A 492 -18.62 -6.03 -28.72
CA ASN A 492 -19.66 -5.10 -29.15
C ASN A 492 -19.64 -4.85 -30.67
N LYS A 493 -18.45 -4.83 -31.30
CA LYS A 493 -18.34 -4.55 -32.74
C LYS A 493 -18.75 -5.75 -33.60
N THR A 494 -18.22 -6.92 -33.25
CA THR A 494 -18.18 -8.08 -34.15
C THR A 494 -19.21 -9.14 -33.77
N ILE A 495 -19.66 -9.15 -32.51
CA ILE A 495 -20.37 -10.29 -31.92
C ILE A 495 -21.79 -9.92 -31.45
N GLU A 496 -22.01 -8.74 -30.85
CA GLU A 496 -23.34 -8.30 -30.40
C GLU A 496 -24.35 -8.14 -31.56
N ASN A 497 -23.86 -7.75 -32.75
CA ASN A 497 -24.68 -7.63 -33.97
C ASN A 497 -24.95 -8.97 -34.66
N ASN A 498 -24.42 -10.09 -34.15
CA ASN A 498 -24.72 -11.40 -34.70
C ASN A 498 -26.13 -11.83 -34.28
N ASN A 499 -27.00 -12.10 -35.26
CA ASN A 499 -28.40 -12.47 -35.04
C ASN A 499 -28.59 -13.67 -34.10
N LEU A 500 -27.67 -14.64 -34.06
CA LEU A 500 -27.78 -15.82 -33.19
C LEU A 500 -27.45 -15.48 -31.73
N VAL A 501 -26.41 -14.68 -31.48
CA VAL A 501 -26.05 -14.19 -30.14
C VAL A 501 -27.14 -13.27 -29.62
N ASN A 502 -27.57 -12.31 -30.43
CA ASN A 502 -28.62 -11.38 -30.06
C ASN A 502 -29.95 -12.13 -29.78
N LYS A 503 -30.24 -13.21 -30.53
CA LYS A 503 -31.36 -14.13 -30.24
C LYS A 503 -31.18 -14.93 -28.96
N ALA A 504 -30.01 -15.53 -28.72
CA ALA A 504 -29.74 -16.32 -27.53
C ALA A 504 -29.79 -15.47 -26.25
N PHE A 505 -29.26 -14.25 -26.31
CA PHE A 505 -29.25 -13.29 -25.22
C PHE A 505 -30.53 -12.44 -25.12
N GLN A 506 -31.61 -12.77 -25.84
CA GLN A 506 -32.87 -12.01 -25.76
C GLN A 506 -33.32 -11.84 -24.31
N LYS A 507 -33.15 -10.61 -23.78
CA LYS A 507 -33.38 -10.10 -22.40
C LYS A 507 -32.18 -10.01 -21.45
N SER A 508 -31.00 -10.55 -21.77
CA SER A 508 -29.98 -10.85 -20.77
C SER A 508 -28.69 -10.02 -20.82
N ARG A 509 -28.70 -8.86 -21.50
CA ARG A 509 -27.58 -7.88 -21.57
C ARG A 509 -26.21 -8.55 -21.81
N PRO A 510 -25.92 -8.99 -23.05
CA PRO A 510 -24.75 -9.82 -23.36
C PRO A 510 -23.43 -9.17 -22.93
N LEU A 511 -23.27 -7.87 -23.18
CA LEU A 511 -22.08 -7.12 -22.78
C LEU A 511 -21.85 -7.18 -21.26
N LYS A 512 -22.92 -7.07 -20.46
CA LYS A 512 -22.87 -7.19 -19.01
C LYS A 512 -22.34 -8.56 -18.59
N GLN A 513 -22.94 -9.63 -19.13
CA GLN A 513 -22.55 -10.99 -18.73
C GLN A 513 -21.09 -11.32 -19.07
N ILE A 514 -20.64 -10.91 -20.26
CA ILE A 514 -19.25 -11.11 -20.68
C ILE A 514 -18.30 -10.24 -19.84
N ALA A 515 -18.65 -8.99 -19.55
CA ALA A 515 -17.85 -8.14 -18.68
C ALA A 515 -17.73 -8.72 -17.26
N GLU A 516 -18.81 -9.25 -16.70
CA GLU A 516 -18.82 -9.90 -15.39
C GLU A 516 -17.90 -11.13 -15.35
N ILE A 517 -17.96 -12.04 -16.33
CA ILE A 517 -17.09 -13.22 -16.30
C ILE A 517 -15.62 -12.87 -16.58
N LEU A 518 -15.34 -11.95 -17.51
CA LEU A 518 -13.98 -11.43 -17.74
C LEU A 518 -13.43 -10.75 -16.49
N SER A 519 -14.27 -10.15 -15.64
CA SER A 519 -13.83 -9.55 -14.38
C SER A 519 -13.23 -10.58 -13.42
N LYS A 520 -13.67 -11.83 -13.50
CA LYS A 520 -13.27 -12.95 -12.64
C LYS A 520 -12.14 -13.82 -13.21
N ILE A 521 -11.78 -13.66 -14.49
CA ILE A 521 -10.66 -14.37 -15.10
C ILE A 521 -9.38 -13.57 -14.83
N GLU A 522 -8.41 -14.24 -14.20
CA GLU A 522 -7.12 -13.63 -13.83
C GLU A 522 -6.12 -13.60 -15.00
N ASN A 523 -6.16 -14.62 -15.86
CA ASN A 523 -5.23 -14.74 -16.99
C ASN A 523 -5.56 -13.75 -18.11
N GLU A 524 -4.51 -13.19 -18.72
CA GLU A 524 -4.67 -12.36 -19.90
C GLU A 524 -5.13 -13.19 -21.11
N ILE A 525 -6.17 -12.70 -21.78
CA ILE A 525 -6.73 -13.30 -22.99
C ILE A 525 -6.39 -12.41 -24.18
N SER A 526 -5.73 -12.95 -25.19
CA SER A 526 -5.49 -12.23 -26.44
C SER A 526 -6.78 -12.05 -27.25
N ILE A 527 -6.80 -11.13 -28.21
CA ILE A 527 -7.99 -10.91 -29.05
C ILE A 527 -8.31 -12.17 -29.88
N GLU A 528 -7.28 -12.89 -30.35
CA GLU A 528 -7.37 -14.11 -31.14
C GLU A 528 -7.94 -15.27 -30.30
N GLN A 529 -7.43 -15.44 -29.07
CA GLN A 529 -7.98 -16.40 -28.12
C GLN A 529 -9.43 -16.08 -27.80
N PHE A 530 -9.72 -14.80 -27.52
CA PHE A 530 -11.08 -14.34 -27.23
C PHE A 530 -12.05 -14.62 -28.38
N LYS A 531 -11.63 -14.38 -29.63
CA LYS A 531 -12.42 -14.73 -30.83
C LYS A 531 -12.68 -16.23 -30.92
N SER A 532 -11.69 -17.07 -30.63
CA SER A 532 -11.83 -18.54 -30.61
C SER A 532 -12.82 -18.99 -29.52
N ILE A 533 -12.70 -18.44 -28.31
CA ILE A 533 -13.60 -18.72 -27.18
C ILE A 533 -15.04 -18.36 -27.55
N ILE A 534 -15.25 -17.16 -28.08
CA ILE A 534 -16.58 -16.70 -28.50
C ILE A 534 -17.14 -17.58 -29.63
N TYR A 535 -16.31 -17.96 -30.59
CA TYR A 535 -16.73 -18.87 -31.67
C TYR A 535 -17.18 -20.24 -31.13
N ARG A 536 -16.44 -20.83 -30.19
CA ARG A 536 -16.83 -22.07 -29.52
C ARG A 536 -18.11 -21.90 -28.72
N MET A 537 -18.19 -20.85 -27.92
CA MET A 537 -19.40 -20.50 -27.17
C MET A 537 -20.63 -20.41 -28.09
N HIS A 538 -20.50 -19.82 -29.29
CA HIS A 538 -21.59 -19.75 -30.25
C HIS A 538 -22.07 -21.14 -30.68
N LYS A 539 -21.14 -22.03 -31.06
CA LYS A 539 -21.50 -23.39 -31.46
C LYS A 539 -22.21 -24.16 -30.34
N LEU A 540 -21.75 -23.99 -29.10
CA LEU A 540 -22.36 -24.64 -27.94
C LEU A 540 -23.78 -24.12 -27.72
N ILE A 541 -23.98 -22.80 -27.76
CA ILE A 541 -25.30 -22.19 -27.62
C ILE A 541 -26.27 -22.67 -28.71
N ASP A 542 -25.80 -22.77 -29.96
CA ASP A 542 -26.62 -23.18 -31.11
C ASP A 542 -27.15 -24.63 -30.98
N LYS A 543 -26.37 -25.53 -30.36
CA LYS A 543 -26.84 -26.90 -30.05
C LYS A 543 -28.01 -26.91 -29.08
N ASN A 544 -28.08 -25.95 -28.15
CA ASN A 544 -29.19 -25.74 -27.21
C ASN A 544 -29.64 -27.02 -26.43
N ASN A 545 -28.70 -27.90 -26.07
CA ASN A 545 -29.00 -29.20 -25.45
C ASN A 545 -29.19 -29.15 -23.91
N TRP A 546 -28.69 -28.11 -23.23
CA TRP A 546 -28.59 -28.04 -21.76
C TRP A 546 -29.72 -27.21 -21.14
N LEU A 547 -30.94 -27.69 -21.30
CA LEU A 547 -32.17 -26.99 -20.89
C LEU A 547 -32.27 -26.77 -19.37
N TYR A 548 -31.79 -27.72 -18.56
CA TYR A 548 -31.87 -27.57 -17.11
C TYR A 548 -30.95 -26.46 -16.63
N LEU A 549 -29.70 -26.41 -17.10
CA LEU A 549 -28.78 -25.35 -16.76
C LEU A 549 -29.32 -23.98 -17.21
N LYS A 550 -29.86 -23.91 -18.43
CA LYS A 550 -30.47 -22.69 -18.98
C LYS A 550 -31.64 -22.17 -18.16
N ASN A 551 -32.48 -23.06 -17.62
CA ASN A 551 -33.70 -22.69 -16.89
C ASN A 551 -33.44 -22.39 -15.41
N ASN A 552 -32.45 -23.03 -14.80
CA ASN A 552 -32.19 -22.92 -13.36
C ASN A 552 -31.06 -21.95 -13.00
N PHE A 553 -30.18 -21.60 -13.96
CA PHE A 553 -29.06 -20.70 -13.70
C PHE A 553 -29.11 -19.40 -14.52
N LYS A 554 -29.19 -18.25 -13.84
CA LYS A 554 -29.18 -16.92 -14.51
C LYS A 554 -27.86 -16.63 -15.22
N PHE A 555 -26.77 -17.27 -14.80
CA PHE A 555 -25.42 -17.14 -15.39
C PHE A 555 -25.11 -18.18 -16.46
N TYR A 556 -26.10 -18.90 -17.00
CA TYR A 556 -25.90 -19.96 -17.99
C TYR A 556 -24.94 -19.60 -19.13
N TYR A 557 -25.06 -18.40 -19.71
CA TYR A 557 -24.17 -17.99 -20.80
C TYR A 557 -22.75 -17.65 -20.33
N GLN A 558 -22.59 -17.20 -19.09
CA GLN A 558 -21.27 -17.02 -18.48
C GLN A 558 -20.59 -18.37 -18.22
N LEU A 559 -21.36 -19.39 -17.82
CA LEU A 559 -20.85 -20.76 -17.67
C LEU A 559 -20.35 -21.32 -19.01
N ILE A 560 -21.12 -21.16 -20.10
CA ILE A 560 -20.67 -21.61 -21.43
C ILE A 560 -19.40 -20.87 -21.85
N PHE A 561 -19.36 -19.55 -21.66
CA PHE A 561 -18.17 -18.76 -21.96
C PHE A 561 -16.95 -19.29 -21.19
N TYR A 562 -17.12 -19.55 -19.89
CA TYR A 562 -16.05 -20.03 -19.04
C TYR A 562 -15.56 -21.43 -19.44
N ILE A 563 -16.46 -22.35 -19.80
CA ILE A 563 -16.08 -23.69 -20.29
C ILE A 563 -15.33 -23.59 -21.62
N ALA A 564 -15.78 -22.74 -22.54
CA ALA A 564 -15.09 -22.50 -23.82
C ALA A 564 -13.73 -21.78 -23.66
N TYR A 565 -13.52 -21.13 -22.50
CA TYR A 565 -12.23 -20.58 -22.07
C TYR A 565 -11.31 -21.68 -21.51
N MET A 566 -11.83 -22.58 -20.68
CA MET A 566 -11.05 -23.66 -20.05
C MET A 566 -10.64 -24.77 -21.03
N HIS A 567 -11.44 -25.02 -22.07
CA HIS A 567 -11.23 -26.12 -23.01
C HIS A 567 -11.02 -25.62 -24.44
N SER A 568 -10.07 -26.24 -25.14
CA SER A 568 -9.73 -25.86 -26.52
C SER A 568 -10.61 -26.55 -27.56
N GLU A 569 -11.05 -27.78 -27.27
CA GLU A 569 -11.81 -28.63 -28.19
C GLU A 569 -13.32 -28.60 -27.90
N GLU A 570 -14.11 -28.64 -28.97
CA GLU A 570 -15.58 -28.57 -28.89
C GLU A 570 -16.17 -29.82 -28.19
N GLU A 571 -15.60 -30.98 -28.45
CA GLU A 571 -16.04 -32.27 -27.89
C GLU A 571 -15.85 -32.33 -26.38
N GLU A 572 -14.72 -31.80 -25.88
CA GLU A 572 -14.46 -31.65 -24.45
C GLU A 572 -15.48 -30.72 -23.80
N CYS A 573 -15.74 -29.56 -24.41
CA CYS A 573 -16.73 -28.62 -23.90
C CYS A 573 -18.12 -29.27 -23.75
N ILE A 574 -18.54 -30.06 -24.76
CA ILE A 574 -19.81 -30.77 -24.76
C ILE A 574 -19.85 -31.82 -23.64
N ALA A 575 -18.78 -32.60 -23.49
CA ALA A 575 -18.69 -33.62 -22.44
C ALA A 575 -18.83 -32.99 -21.04
N VAL A 576 -18.12 -31.89 -20.80
CA VAL A 576 -18.18 -31.13 -19.54
C VAL A 576 -19.58 -30.56 -19.30
N LEU A 577 -20.21 -29.94 -20.30
CA LEU A 577 -21.55 -29.38 -20.15
C LEU A 577 -22.61 -30.46 -19.90
N ASN A 578 -22.55 -31.59 -20.60
CA ASN A 578 -23.44 -32.73 -20.38
C ASN A 578 -23.32 -33.26 -18.95
N ASN A 579 -22.10 -33.31 -18.42
CA ASN A 579 -21.88 -33.69 -17.04
C ASN A 579 -22.53 -32.68 -16.09
N ILE A 580 -22.19 -31.40 -16.20
CA ILE A 580 -22.67 -30.37 -15.27
C ILE A 580 -24.19 -30.31 -15.30
N GLU A 581 -24.81 -30.46 -16.48
CA GLU A 581 -26.26 -30.58 -16.65
C GLU A 581 -26.82 -31.78 -15.88
N ASN A 582 -26.26 -32.98 -16.05
CA ASN A 582 -26.74 -34.19 -15.38
C ASN A 582 -26.51 -34.15 -13.87
N TRP A 583 -25.37 -33.63 -13.43
CA TRP A 583 -25.03 -33.46 -12.03
C TRP A 583 -25.97 -32.46 -11.34
N SER A 584 -26.18 -31.31 -11.97
CA SER A 584 -27.10 -30.28 -11.47
C SER A 584 -28.54 -30.79 -11.44
N LYS A 585 -28.97 -31.54 -12.47
CA LYS A 585 -30.28 -32.22 -12.48
C LYS A 585 -30.42 -33.21 -11.32
N LYS A 586 -29.42 -34.08 -11.13
CA LYS A 586 -29.46 -35.17 -10.14
C LYS A 586 -29.65 -34.63 -8.72
N TYR A 587 -28.94 -33.56 -8.38
CA TYR A 587 -28.99 -32.96 -7.04
C TYR A 587 -29.90 -31.73 -6.95
N CYS A 588 -30.65 -31.43 -8.01
CA CYS A 588 -31.58 -30.31 -8.10
C CYS A 588 -30.91 -28.95 -7.78
N PHE A 589 -29.67 -28.75 -8.23
CA PHE A 589 -28.97 -27.48 -8.03
C PHE A 589 -29.56 -26.38 -8.90
N ASP A 590 -29.53 -25.18 -8.36
CA ASP A 590 -30.00 -23.96 -9.00
C ASP A 590 -29.19 -22.74 -8.53
N ASN A 591 -29.65 -21.56 -8.93
CA ASN A 591 -29.06 -20.28 -8.56
C ASN A 591 -29.02 -19.97 -7.05
N THR A 592 -29.75 -20.69 -6.21
CA THR A 592 -29.67 -20.56 -4.75
C THR A 592 -28.53 -21.39 -4.17
N THR A 593 -28.15 -22.47 -4.87
CA THR A 593 -27.01 -23.32 -4.52
C THR A 593 -25.69 -22.72 -5.00
N PHE A 594 -25.65 -22.28 -6.25
CA PHE A 594 -24.48 -21.63 -6.84
C PHE A 594 -24.89 -20.27 -7.38
N GLU A 595 -24.16 -19.22 -6.99
CA GLU A 595 -24.34 -17.86 -7.51
C GLU A 595 -23.30 -17.48 -8.58
N ASP A 596 -22.30 -18.33 -8.80
CA ASP A 596 -21.16 -18.08 -9.68
C ASP A 596 -20.92 -19.25 -10.66
N PRO A 597 -20.84 -18.99 -11.99
CA PRO A 597 -20.48 -20.01 -12.97
C PRO A 597 -19.12 -20.67 -12.70
N ILE A 598 -18.13 -19.93 -12.20
CA ILE A 598 -16.80 -20.49 -11.91
C ILE A 598 -16.87 -21.45 -10.73
N LEU A 599 -17.64 -21.09 -9.69
CA LEU A 599 -17.84 -21.95 -8.53
C LEU A 599 -18.56 -23.24 -8.92
N LEU A 600 -19.61 -23.16 -9.75
CA LEU A 600 -20.32 -24.33 -10.26
C LEU A 600 -19.35 -25.24 -11.04
N TYR A 601 -18.57 -24.68 -11.97
CA TYR A 601 -17.58 -25.43 -12.75
C TYR A 601 -16.54 -26.10 -11.82
N ASN A 602 -15.91 -25.34 -10.93
CA ASN A 602 -14.87 -25.88 -10.05
C ASN A 602 -15.40 -26.96 -9.09
N ASN A 603 -16.64 -26.82 -8.60
CA ASN A 603 -17.23 -27.87 -7.77
C ASN A 603 -17.59 -29.10 -8.59
N ALA A 604 -18.13 -28.94 -9.79
CA ALA A 604 -18.36 -30.07 -10.70
C ALA A 604 -17.03 -30.76 -11.05
N ASP A 605 -15.98 -30.00 -11.35
CA ASP A 605 -14.66 -30.53 -11.65
C ASP A 605 -14.05 -31.29 -10.46
N LYS A 606 -14.18 -30.78 -9.23
CA LYS A 606 -13.66 -31.45 -8.03
C LYS A 606 -14.48 -32.66 -7.60
N THR A 607 -15.80 -32.50 -7.52
CA THR A 607 -16.70 -33.50 -6.92
C THR A 607 -17.24 -34.51 -7.93
N ASN A 608 -17.13 -34.17 -9.22
CA ASN A 608 -17.58 -34.97 -10.33
C ASN A 608 -16.48 -35.12 -11.40
N ASN A 609 -15.20 -35.03 -10.98
CA ASN A 609 -14.02 -35.11 -11.84
C ASN A 609 -14.14 -36.29 -12.82
N LEU A 610 -13.98 -36.03 -14.11
CA LEU A 610 -14.44 -36.93 -15.18
C LEU A 610 -13.35 -37.44 -16.11
N MET A 611 -12.07 -37.17 -15.82
CA MET A 611 -11.03 -37.76 -16.67
C MET A 611 -11.13 -39.30 -16.64
N PRO A 612 -11.13 -39.96 -17.82
CA PRO A 612 -11.12 -41.40 -17.92
C PRO A 612 -9.87 -41.95 -17.23
N LEU A 613 -10.05 -42.99 -16.42
CA LEU A 613 -8.97 -43.70 -15.76
C LEU A 613 -8.61 -44.90 -16.62
N ASN A 614 -7.62 -44.69 -17.49
CA ASN A 614 -7.13 -45.74 -18.37
C ASN A 614 -6.23 -46.70 -17.59
N ILE A 615 -6.57 -47.98 -17.62
CA ILE A 615 -5.81 -49.07 -17.01
C ILE A 615 -4.98 -49.74 -18.11
N PHE A 616 -3.67 -49.73 -17.97
CA PHE A 616 -2.76 -50.46 -18.84
C PHE A 616 -2.18 -51.67 -18.13
N VAL A 617 -2.14 -52.81 -18.81
CA VAL A 617 -1.65 -54.09 -18.26
C VAL A 617 -0.45 -54.56 -19.07
N ALA A 618 0.70 -54.65 -18.40
CA ALA A 618 1.92 -55.25 -18.90
C ALA A 618 1.99 -56.72 -18.43
N MET A 619 1.94 -57.68 -19.34
CA MET A 619 2.02 -59.11 -19.00
C MET A 619 2.65 -59.94 -20.12
N ALA A 620 3.13 -61.14 -19.76
CA ALA A 620 3.67 -62.08 -20.72
C ALA A 620 2.59 -62.56 -21.72
N PHE A 621 2.98 -62.74 -22.98
CA PHE A 621 2.05 -63.24 -24.02
C PHE A 621 1.69 -64.71 -23.79
N ASP A 622 0.48 -64.93 -23.27
CA ASP A 622 -0.20 -66.20 -23.13
C ASP A 622 -1.69 -65.95 -23.41
N LYS A 623 -2.18 -66.46 -24.54
CA LYS A 623 -3.51 -66.11 -25.06
C LYS A 623 -4.63 -66.46 -24.09
N ASP A 624 -4.57 -67.64 -23.47
CA ASP A 624 -5.62 -68.10 -22.56
C ASP A 624 -5.56 -67.33 -21.24
N HIS A 625 -4.35 -67.05 -20.77
CA HIS A 625 -4.16 -66.25 -19.57
C HIS A 625 -4.59 -64.79 -19.77
N ILE A 626 -4.27 -64.16 -20.90
CA ILE A 626 -4.69 -62.80 -21.26
C ILE A 626 -6.22 -62.68 -21.25
N ASN A 627 -6.93 -63.63 -21.87
CA ASN A 627 -8.40 -63.62 -21.89
C ASN A 627 -8.97 -63.69 -20.48
N ASN A 628 -8.44 -64.60 -19.65
CA ASN A 628 -8.89 -64.74 -18.25
C ASN A 628 -8.59 -63.46 -17.45
N PHE A 629 -7.40 -62.89 -17.59
CA PHE A 629 -7.00 -61.68 -16.88
C PHE A 629 -7.84 -60.47 -17.29
N THR A 630 -8.17 -60.36 -18.58
CA THR A 630 -9.07 -59.33 -19.13
C THR A 630 -10.45 -59.45 -18.50
N GLU A 631 -11.05 -60.64 -18.50
CA GLU A 631 -12.35 -60.90 -17.85
C GLU A 631 -12.32 -60.55 -16.35
N TRP A 632 -11.22 -60.86 -15.66
CA TRP A 632 -11.08 -60.56 -14.24
C TRP A 632 -11.05 -59.06 -13.95
N ILE A 633 -10.30 -58.28 -14.74
CA ILE A 633 -10.24 -56.82 -14.59
C ILE A 633 -11.58 -56.18 -14.98
N GLU A 634 -12.19 -56.59 -16.09
CA GLU A 634 -13.49 -56.05 -16.52
C GLU A 634 -14.58 -56.31 -15.48
N THR A 635 -14.58 -57.51 -14.87
CA THR A 635 -15.48 -57.84 -13.76
C THR A 635 -15.19 -56.97 -12.53
N ALA A 636 -13.92 -56.80 -12.17
CA ALA A 636 -13.52 -55.94 -11.07
C ALA A 636 -13.95 -54.47 -11.28
N ILE A 637 -13.76 -53.94 -12.49
CA ILE A 637 -14.22 -52.61 -12.91
C ILE A 637 -15.74 -52.53 -12.72
N LYS A 638 -16.49 -53.47 -13.28
CA LYS A 638 -17.95 -53.48 -13.18
C LYS A 638 -18.42 -53.47 -11.72
N ASN A 639 -17.81 -54.28 -10.86
CA ASN A 639 -18.13 -54.31 -9.44
C ASN A 639 -17.82 -52.97 -8.75
N ILE A 640 -16.70 -52.31 -9.09
CA ILE A 640 -16.36 -50.98 -8.56
C ILE A 640 -17.39 -49.94 -9.02
N GLU A 641 -17.81 -49.98 -10.28
CA GLU A 641 -18.80 -49.06 -10.83
C GLU A 641 -20.20 -49.25 -10.22
N GLU A 642 -20.58 -50.51 -9.91
CA GLU A 642 -21.82 -50.85 -9.20
C GLU A 642 -21.78 -50.40 -7.73
N GLU A 643 -20.65 -50.60 -7.04
CA GLU A 643 -20.47 -50.19 -5.64
C GLU A 643 -20.36 -48.67 -5.49
N LYS A 644 -19.65 -48.01 -6.42
CA LYS A 644 -19.39 -46.57 -6.40
C LYS A 644 -19.83 -45.94 -7.73
N PRO A 645 -21.11 -45.50 -7.84
CA PRO A 645 -21.67 -44.95 -9.09
C PRO A 645 -20.91 -43.76 -9.68
N LYS A 646 -20.07 -43.06 -8.89
CA LYS A 646 -19.20 -41.96 -9.37
C LYS A 646 -18.12 -42.41 -10.37
N TYR A 647 -17.82 -43.71 -10.48
CA TYR A 647 -16.86 -44.24 -11.45
C TYR A 647 -17.51 -44.88 -12.67
N LYS A 648 -18.85 -44.94 -12.74
CA LYS A 648 -19.56 -45.61 -13.81
C LYS A 648 -19.16 -45.04 -15.19
N GLY A 649 -18.59 -45.90 -16.04
CA GLY A 649 -18.10 -45.54 -17.37
C GLY A 649 -16.81 -44.72 -17.39
N ARG A 650 -16.05 -44.65 -16.27
CA ARG A 650 -14.77 -43.94 -16.18
C ARG A 650 -13.55 -44.85 -16.24
N LEU A 651 -13.70 -46.12 -15.88
CA LEU A 651 -12.59 -47.07 -15.84
C LEU A 651 -12.51 -47.79 -17.18
N HIS A 652 -11.42 -47.58 -17.90
CA HIS A 652 -11.23 -48.16 -19.23
C HIS A 652 -10.00 -49.06 -19.23
N LEU A 653 -10.20 -50.34 -19.51
CA LEU A 653 -9.10 -51.26 -19.75
C LEU A 653 -8.60 -51.08 -21.18
N ASN A 654 -7.34 -50.68 -21.34
CA ASN A 654 -6.68 -50.74 -22.63
C ASN A 654 -6.55 -52.20 -23.06
N THR A 655 -6.77 -52.48 -24.35
CA THR A 655 -6.64 -53.84 -24.89
C THR A 655 -5.28 -54.43 -24.55
N ILE A 656 -5.28 -55.52 -23.78
CA ILE A 656 -4.06 -56.27 -23.46
C ILE A 656 -3.51 -56.86 -24.75
N MET A 657 -2.20 -56.72 -24.96
CA MET A 657 -1.59 -57.06 -26.25
C MET A 657 -1.73 -58.55 -26.63
N THR A 658 -2.28 -58.82 -27.81
CA THR A 658 -2.53 -60.18 -28.32
C THR A 658 -1.71 -60.59 -29.56
N HIS A 659 -0.78 -59.76 -30.04
CA HIS A 659 -0.08 -60.01 -31.32
C HIS A 659 1.42 -60.30 -31.15
N ARG A 660 1.92 -61.30 -31.92
CA ARG A 660 3.34 -61.48 -32.24
C ARG A 660 3.58 -60.80 -33.60
N GLY A 661 4.16 -59.60 -33.60
CA GLY A 661 4.06 -58.64 -34.71
C GLY A 661 4.76 -59.02 -36.01
N TYR A 662 4.13 -58.63 -37.14
CA TYR A 662 4.80 -58.46 -38.44
C TYR A 662 4.45 -57.12 -39.15
N ASN A 663 3.57 -56.25 -38.61
CA ASN A 663 3.07 -55.08 -39.36
C ASN A 663 2.58 -53.85 -38.54
N ILE A 664 2.99 -53.68 -37.28
CA ILE A 664 2.62 -52.49 -36.46
C ILE A 664 3.87 -52.02 -35.71
N ASP A 665 4.06 -50.70 -35.57
CA ASP A 665 5.04 -50.12 -34.64
C ASP A 665 4.55 -50.32 -33.20
N LEU A 666 4.75 -51.54 -32.71
CA LEU A 666 4.31 -51.99 -31.39
C LEU A 666 4.98 -51.20 -30.26
N ILE A 667 6.18 -50.67 -30.49
CA ILE A 667 6.94 -49.97 -29.44
C ILE A 667 6.29 -48.63 -29.16
N ASP A 668 6.01 -47.82 -30.19
CA ASP A 668 5.40 -46.50 -29.99
C ASP A 668 3.99 -46.59 -29.40
N ASP A 669 3.19 -47.58 -29.79
CA ASP A 669 1.85 -47.83 -29.22
C ASP A 669 1.92 -48.18 -27.72
N ILE A 670 2.85 -49.07 -27.32
CA ILE A 670 3.08 -49.39 -25.91
C ILE A 670 3.52 -48.14 -25.14
N MET A 671 4.50 -47.39 -25.68
CA MET A 671 5.00 -46.17 -25.04
C MET A 671 3.90 -45.13 -24.86
N GLN A 672 3.02 -44.97 -25.84
CA GLN A 672 1.89 -44.04 -25.75
C GLN A 672 0.87 -44.50 -24.69
N LYS A 673 0.50 -45.80 -24.69
CA LYS A 673 -0.41 -46.36 -23.70
C LYS A 673 0.11 -46.25 -22.27
N ILE A 674 1.42 -46.41 -22.05
CA ILE A 674 2.04 -46.19 -20.74
C ILE A 674 1.98 -44.72 -20.34
N LYS A 675 2.24 -43.78 -21.27
CA LYS A 675 2.14 -42.34 -20.99
C LYS A 675 0.71 -41.91 -20.65
N GLU A 676 -0.28 -42.44 -21.35
CA GLU A 676 -1.69 -42.07 -21.21
C GLU A 676 -2.42 -42.83 -20.09
N CYS A 677 -1.85 -43.94 -19.58
CA CYS A 677 -2.50 -44.68 -18.50
C CYS A 677 -2.55 -43.88 -17.20
N SER A 678 -3.63 -44.09 -16.45
CA SER A 678 -3.81 -43.63 -15.08
C SER A 678 -3.35 -44.69 -14.08
N ILE A 679 -3.61 -45.96 -14.37
CA ILE A 679 -3.20 -47.08 -13.51
C ILE A 679 -2.39 -48.05 -14.36
N PHE A 680 -1.20 -48.42 -13.88
CA PHE A 680 -0.35 -49.41 -14.52
C PHE A 680 -0.38 -50.72 -13.72
N ILE A 681 -0.69 -51.83 -14.37
CA ILE A 681 -0.69 -53.16 -13.76
C ILE A 681 0.44 -53.98 -14.40
N ALA A 682 1.38 -54.47 -13.60
CA ALA A 682 2.48 -55.31 -14.07
C ALA A 682 2.31 -56.74 -13.56
N GLU A 683 2.16 -57.70 -14.48
CA GLU A 683 2.11 -59.13 -14.20
C GLU A 683 3.53 -59.71 -14.35
N ILE A 684 4.17 -59.98 -13.21
CA ILE A 684 5.58 -60.35 -13.12
C ILE A 684 5.77 -61.83 -12.75
N SER A 685 4.86 -62.70 -13.18
CA SER A 685 5.00 -64.14 -12.96
C SER A 685 6.16 -64.73 -13.74
N THR A 686 6.62 -65.88 -13.26
CA THR A 686 7.70 -66.65 -13.86
C THR A 686 7.39 -66.96 -15.32
N PHE A 687 8.23 -66.47 -16.22
CA PHE A 687 7.99 -66.49 -17.66
C PHE A 687 8.44 -67.80 -18.33
N SER A 688 9.42 -68.50 -17.75
CA SER A 688 9.96 -69.73 -18.31
C SER A 688 10.40 -70.70 -17.22
N LYS A 689 10.07 -71.98 -17.38
CA LYS A 689 10.50 -73.09 -16.52
C LYS A 689 11.39 -74.04 -17.32
N LYS A 690 12.36 -74.65 -16.64
CA LYS A 690 13.27 -75.61 -17.24
C LYS A 690 12.54 -76.92 -17.49
N GLU A 691 12.61 -77.40 -18.72
CA GLU A 691 11.84 -78.55 -19.21
C GLU A 691 11.99 -79.76 -18.28
N GLY A 692 10.86 -80.34 -17.85
CA GLY A 692 10.84 -81.46 -16.92
C GLY A 692 11.09 -81.11 -15.44
N THR A 693 11.21 -79.83 -15.07
CA THR A 693 11.42 -79.37 -13.68
C THR A 693 10.49 -78.21 -13.30
N ASN A 694 10.34 -77.97 -11.99
CA ASN A 694 9.70 -76.76 -11.46
C ASN A 694 10.71 -75.58 -11.32
N GLU A 695 11.93 -75.70 -11.83
CA GLU A 695 12.94 -74.63 -11.75
C GLU A 695 12.62 -73.52 -12.76
N ALA A 696 12.56 -72.28 -12.27
CA ALA A 696 12.44 -71.09 -13.11
C ALA A 696 13.74 -70.84 -13.89
N ILE A 697 13.64 -70.58 -15.20
CA ILE A 697 14.75 -70.08 -16.02
C ILE A 697 14.82 -68.56 -15.92
N CYS A 698 13.66 -67.89 -15.83
CA CYS A 698 13.56 -66.45 -15.70
C CYS A 698 12.40 -66.08 -14.77
N ASP A 699 12.69 -65.32 -13.71
CA ASP A 699 11.72 -64.97 -12.67
C ASP A 699 10.59 -64.04 -13.13
N ALA A 700 10.83 -63.23 -14.18
CA ALA A 700 9.86 -62.31 -14.77
C ALA A 700 10.12 -62.10 -16.28
N ASN A 701 9.12 -61.68 -17.03
CA ASN A 701 9.29 -61.37 -18.45
C ASN A 701 10.12 -60.08 -18.64
N PRO A 702 11.23 -60.10 -19.42
CA PRO A 702 12.08 -58.91 -19.61
C PRO A 702 11.37 -57.69 -20.20
N ASN A 703 10.39 -57.89 -21.08
CA ASN A 703 9.64 -56.78 -21.69
C ASN A 703 8.72 -56.13 -20.66
N VAL A 704 8.05 -56.94 -19.83
CA VAL A 704 7.22 -56.43 -18.72
C VAL A 704 8.09 -55.63 -17.74
N MET A 705 9.30 -56.10 -17.45
CA MET A 705 10.24 -55.36 -16.58
C MET A 705 10.69 -54.02 -17.20
N TYR A 706 10.89 -53.97 -18.52
CA TYR A 706 11.20 -52.74 -19.24
C TYR A 706 10.03 -51.74 -19.17
N GLU A 707 8.80 -52.19 -19.44
CA GLU A 707 7.58 -51.39 -19.36
C GLU A 707 7.33 -50.87 -17.93
N LEU A 708 7.54 -51.72 -16.92
CA LEU A 708 7.47 -51.35 -15.51
C LEU A 708 8.48 -50.25 -15.16
N GLY A 709 9.72 -50.35 -15.64
CA GLY A 709 10.74 -49.30 -15.44
C GLY A 709 10.34 -47.94 -16.02
N ILE A 710 9.69 -47.94 -17.18
CA ILE A 710 9.15 -46.72 -17.80
C ILE A 710 8.00 -46.14 -16.97
N ALA A 711 7.05 -46.99 -16.56
CA ALA A 711 5.92 -46.57 -15.74
C ALA A 711 6.39 -45.97 -14.41
N HIS A 712 7.39 -46.57 -13.78
CA HIS A 712 8.02 -46.07 -12.56
C HIS A 712 8.69 -44.71 -12.79
N ASN A 713 9.46 -44.55 -13.88
CA ASN A 713 10.09 -43.26 -14.22
C ASN A 713 9.06 -42.14 -14.50
N LEU A 714 7.85 -42.50 -14.96
CA LEU A 714 6.73 -41.58 -15.17
C LEU A 714 5.86 -41.39 -13.91
N ASN A 715 6.27 -41.92 -12.76
CA ASN A 715 5.53 -41.88 -11.49
C ASN A 715 4.08 -42.36 -11.61
N LYS A 716 3.84 -43.39 -12.42
CA LYS A 716 2.50 -44.00 -12.54
C LYS A 716 2.17 -44.78 -11.27
N PRO A 717 0.91 -44.77 -10.79
CA PRO A 717 0.45 -45.73 -9.79
C PRO A 717 0.57 -47.16 -10.31
N ILE A 718 1.37 -47.98 -9.64
CA ILE A 718 1.69 -49.36 -10.07
C ILE A 718 1.03 -50.39 -9.16
N ILE A 719 0.31 -51.34 -9.77
CA ILE A 719 -0.16 -52.57 -9.13
C ILE A 719 0.70 -53.71 -9.63
N LEU A 720 1.41 -54.38 -8.72
CA LEU A 720 2.23 -55.55 -9.06
C LEU A 720 1.44 -56.83 -8.77
N MET A 721 1.35 -57.71 -9.77
CA MET A 721 0.65 -58.99 -9.71
C MET A 721 1.65 -60.14 -9.95
N ARG A 722 1.60 -61.20 -9.13
CA ARG A 722 2.44 -62.39 -9.29
C ARG A 722 1.70 -63.68 -8.90
N GLU A 723 1.84 -64.72 -9.71
CA GLU A 723 1.29 -66.05 -9.48
C GLU A 723 2.07 -66.80 -8.39
N GLU A 724 1.37 -67.52 -7.51
CA GLU A 724 1.96 -68.27 -6.39
C GLU A 724 2.88 -69.43 -6.84
N ALA A 725 4.19 -69.21 -6.77
CA ALA A 725 5.20 -70.28 -6.70
C ALA A 725 6.44 -69.76 -5.93
N LYS A 726 6.31 -69.61 -4.60
CA LYS A 726 7.28 -68.92 -3.71
C LYS A 726 7.51 -67.46 -4.12
N PHE A 727 7.17 -66.51 -3.24
CA PHE A 727 7.59 -65.12 -3.40
C PHE A 727 9.09 -65.04 -3.08
N PRO A 728 10.03 -64.90 -4.04
CA PRO A 728 11.36 -64.45 -3.67
C PRO A 728 11.25 -63.01 -3.14
N ASN A 729 12.26 -62.59 -2.38
CA ASN A 729 12.50 -61.18 -2.12
C ASN A 729 12.56 -60.49 -3.48
N VAL A 730 11.50 -59.76 -3.81
CA VAL A 730 11.49 -58.86 -4.96
C VAL A 730 12.55 -57.81 -4.64
N PRO A 731 13.48 -57.51 -5.58
CA PRO A 731 14.51 -56.49 -5.39
C PRO A 731 13.92 -55.23 -4.75
N SER A 732 14.66 -54.60 -3.82
CA SER A 732 14.21 -53.39 -3.11
C SER A 732 13.66 -52.33 -4.07
N ASP A 733 14.25 -52.28 -5.27
CA ASP A 733 14.04 -51.27 -6.30
C ASP A 733 12.68 -51.40 -7.01
N ILE A 734 11.92 -52.47 -6.73
CA ILE A 734 10.57 -52.72 -7.26
C ILE A 734 9.57 -53.13 -6.16
N GLN A 735 9.82 -52.71 -4.91
CA GLN A 735 8.84 -52.84 -3.82
C GLN A 735 7.76 -51.76 -3.92
N GLU A 736 6.60 -52.13 -4.45
CA GLU A 736 5.46 -51.23 -4.58
C GLU A 736 4.46 -51.35 -3.43
N LYS A 737 3.76 -50.25 -3.11
CA LYS A 737 2.70 -50.18 -2.09
C LYS A 737 1.55 -51.17 -2.39
N TYR A 738 1.24 -51.42 -3.67
CA TYR A 738 0.13 -52.28 -4.11
C TYR A 738 0.62 -53.60 -4.72
N ARG A 739 1.43 -54.34 -3.96
CA ARG A 739 1.94 -55.66 -4.35
C ARG A 739 0.96 -56.77 -3.94
N ASN A 740 0.60 -57.61 -4.90
CA ASN A 740 -0.42 -58.65 -4.74
C ASN A 740 0.03 -60.00 -5.32
N SER A 741 -0.37 -61.09 -4.65
CA SER A 741 -0.21 -62.47 -5.14
C SER A 741 -1.56 -63.01 -5.59
N TYR A 742 -1.59 -63.82 -6.63
CA TYR A 742 -2.83 -64.46 -7.09
C TYR A 742 -2.60 -65.91 -7.52
N ASN A 743 -3.70 -66.63 -7.74
CA ASN A 743 -3.68 -68.02 -8.19
C ASN A 743 -4.54 -68.16 -9.44
N ARG A 744 -3.93 -68.55 -10.56
CA ARG A 744 -4.62 -68.67 -11.86
C ARG A 744 -5.84 -69.60 -11.82
N ASN A 745 -5.85 -70.59 -10.93
CA ASN A 745 -6.95 -71.55 -10.79
C ASN A 745 -8.09 -71.05 -9.89
N LYS A 746 -7.94 -69.90 -9.25
CA LYS A 746 -8.94 -69.30 -8.35
C LYS A 746 -9.39 -67.95 -8.89
N SER A 747 -10.23 -67.99 -9.92
CA SER A 747 -10.72 -66.80 -10.62
C SER A 747 -11.44 -65.81 -9.70
N GLN A 748 -12.32 -66.29 -8.81
CA GLN A 748 -13.06 -65.44 -7.88
C GLN A 748 -12.13 -64.68 -6.92
N GLU A 749 -11.17 -65.37 -6.31
CA GLU A 749 -10.20 -64.77 -5.39
C GLU A 749 -9.34 -63.73 -6.12
N THR A 750 -8.91 -64.03 -7.36
CA THR A 750 -8.12 -63.11 -8.18
C THR A 750 -8.91 -61.84 -8.55
N ARG A 751 -10.21 -61.97 -8.86
CA ARG A 751 -11.10 -60.83 -9.12
C ARG A 751 -11.22 -59.91 -7.91
N GLU A 752 -11.39 -60.49 -6.72
CA GLU A 752 -11.49 -59.73 -5.47
C GLU A 752 -10.18 -58.99 -5.14
N ILE A 753 -9.03 -59.61 -5.39
CA ILE A 753 -7.71 -58.99 -5.24
C ILE A 753 -7.55 -57.79 -6.19
N LEU A 754 -7.86 -57.98 -7.48
CA LEU A 754 -7.80 -56.91 -8.47
C LEU A 754 -8.76 -55.77 -8.13
N GLN A 755 -10.00 -56.07 -7.74
CA GLN A 755 -10.99 -55.08 -7.31
C GLN A 755 -10.45 -54.25 -6.13
N LYS A 756 -9.92 -54.91 -5.10
CA LYS A 756 -9.38 -54.23 -3.92
C LYS A 756 -8.16 -53.37 -4.27
N ALA A 757 -7.25 -53.86 -5.10
CA ALA A 757 -6.04 -53.14 -5.50
C ALA A 757 -6.36 -51.91 -6.36
N ILE A 758 -7.21 -52.06 -7.38
CA ILE A 758 -7.66 -50.94 -8.23
C ILE A 758 -8.37 -49.89 -7.38
N LYS A 759 -9.26 -50.32 -6.48
CA LYS A 759 -9.97 -49.41 -5.57
C LYS A 759 -9.03 -48.65 -4.64
N ALA A 760 -8.04 -49.31 -4.06
CA ALA A 760 -7.06 -48.65 -3.20
C ALA A 760 -6.26 -47.58 -3.96
N VAL A 761 -5.80 -47.89 -5.18
CA VAL A 761 -5.13 -46.89 -6.03
C VAL A 761 -6.06 -45.73 -6.36
N ILE A 762 -7.32 -45.99 -6.67
CA ILE A 762 -8.31 -44.93 -6.91
C ILE A 762 -8.46 -44.03 -5.68
N GLU A 763 -8.61 -44.63 -4.50
CA GLU A 763 -8.78 -43.90 -3.23
C GLU A 763 -7.54 -43.10 -2.82
N ASP A 764 -6.34 -43.59 -3.13
CA ASP A 764 -5.09 -42.94 -2.72
C ASP A 764 -4.63 -41.82 -3.67
N TYR A 765 -5.05 -41.85 -4.95
CA TYR A 765 -4.55 -40.93 -5.98
C TYR A 765 -5.62 -40.08 -6.67
N TYR A 766 -6.89 -40.47 -6.60
CA TYR A 766 -7.96 -39.87 -7.41
C TYR A 766 -9.22 -39.49 -6.63
N ASP A 767 -9.27 -39.81 -5.33
CA ASP A 767 -10.25 -39.32 -4.34
C ASP A 767 -9.54 -38.41 -3.33
#